data_AF-A0A954QMH2-F1
#
_entry.id   AF-A0A954QMH2-F1
#
_cell.length_a   1.000
_cell.length_b   1.000
_cell.length_c   1.000
_cell.angle_alpha   90.00
_cell.angle_beta   90.00
_cell.angle_gamma   90.00
#
_symmetry.space_group_name_H-M   'P 1'
#
loop_
_entity.id
_entity.type
_entity.pdbx_description
1 polymer ?
#
loop_
_entity_poly.entity_id
_entity_poly.type
_entity_poly.pdbx_seq_one_letter_code
_entity_poly.pdbx_strand_id
1 'polypeptide(L)'
;MFAVDVATFDGSGNNLDHPEWGSADEAYLRVAPAAYIDGQSVADEMLPNARDISNHVFAQGDLNAINDRNLSAFVYAWGQFLDHDIDLTPANSAGEALPIQVPTGDAYFDPNATGTATIPLTRSGYAEGTGTSEDNPRQQVNAISAFIDGSNVYGSDAERAAALRTFEGGHLLTSSGNLLPYNTAGLANDTLPTASDAEYYLAGDVRANENVELTAMHTLFVREHNRVADQLASEHPDWSDEQLYQAARRWTTAEMQAITFNEFLPALLGPNAIARYQGYDPDVNPGIANEFATAAYRFGHSMLGTDIEFMDNEGNTTHEELELRESFFAPGVLPETGIDGIMKYLASDRAQEIDTLMVDDLRNFLFGPPGSSGMDLASLNIQRGRDHGLASYNDTRAAYGLERATDFSDITSDIELQQSLAEVYTSVDQVELWVGGLAEDHLRGTSMGELFTVIIADQFTRLRDGDRFYFENLYTGADLAELRHTHLADVIRNNTTIDNLQRNVFRFRAEVSGRVTRVDGPQANRVPGQPRGVAGVTVNLLDESGDIVASAQSDRLGRYRFSELDLGQYRVELELAGNQQLIGPSSHDVAITRGMGVNRMDFAIQLVNPASPTGPDSPGRPAPRQASPVNVPPVAPTPPPPRVVAATPAPRPNQGVASPNDTIAAMRDDADAARPGNELNDQVIPHNDDSAHRSSQTTPMCDDRVTPSPREGQLASELQAPDRRGVRRSDPMLSGSAHPTNDIASAHGNVDEEMPLGPLQVDAVFASLGRQSI
;
A
#
# COMPACT_ATOMS: atom_id res chain seq x y z
N MET A 1 -17.76 35.72 11.45
CA MET A 1 -18.95 35.35 10.65
C MET A 1 -18.48 34.27 9.71
N PHE A 2 -18.71 33.01 10.08
CA PHE A 2 -18.30 31.87 9.28
C PHE A 2 -19.19 31.77 8.04
N ALA A 3 -18.68 32.32 6.95
CA ALA A 3 -19.03 31.90 5.61
C ALA A 3 -17.75 31.31 5.00
N VAL A 4 -17.27 30.23 5.62
CA VAL A 4 -16.28 29.35 5.01
C VAL A 4 -17.11 28.41 4.15
N ASP A 5 -16.88 28.45 2.84
CA ASP A 5 -17.41 27.46 1.94
C ASP A 5 -16.73 26.12 2.26
N VAL A 6 -17.52 25.05 2.38
CA VAL A 6 -17.07 23.72 2.82
C VAL A 6 -17.48 22.70 1.77
N ALA A 7 -16.61 21.73 1.50
CA ALA A 7 -16.96 20.58 0.68
C ALA A 7 -18.14 19.84 1.33
N THR A 8 -19.09 19.38 0.53
CA THR A 8 -20.13 18.44 0.98
C THR A 8 -19.48 17.09 1.34
N PHE A 9 -20.27 16.14 1.83
CA PHE A 9 -19.77 14.76 2.04
C PHE A 9 -19.79 13.97 0.72
N ASP A 10 -20.78 14.21 -0.13
CA ASP A 10 -20.96 13.55 -1.43
C ASP A 10 -20.12 14.17 -2.56
N GLY A 11 -19.28 15.18 -2.31
CA GLY A 11 -18.51 15.92 -3.32
C GLY A 11 -19.30 16.89 -4.21
N SER A 12 -20.64 16.89 -4.14
CA SER A 12 -21.50 17.76 -4.97
C SER A 12 -21.25 19.26 -4.76
N GLY A 13 -21.39 20.04 -5.83
CA GLY A 13 -21.18 21.49 -5.82
C GLY A 13 -19.72 21.93 -5.70
N ASN A 14 -18.75 21.01 -5.82
CA ASN A 14 -17.34 21.37 -5.98
C ASN A 14 -17.15 22.21 -7.26
N ASN A 15 -17.53 21.69 -8.43
CA ASN A 15 -17.61 22.49 -9.65
C ASN A 15 -18.93 23.30 -9.67
N LEU A 16 -18.84 24.61 -9.96
CA LEU A 16 -20.00 25.51 -9.90
C LEU A 16 -20.87 25.49 -11.17
N ASP A 17 -20.28 25.16 -12.33
CA ASP A 17 -20.97 25.06 -13.61
C ASP A 17 -21.42 23.62 -13.91
N HIS A 18 -20.76 22.63 -13.29
CA HIS A 18 -21.07 21.20 -13.37
C HIS A 18 -21.19 20.56 -11.97
N PRO A 19 -22.28 20.79 -11.20
CA PRO A 19 -22.35 20.44 -9.77
C PRO A 19 -22.12 18.97 -9.40
N GLU A 20 -22.43 18.02 -10.29
CA GLU A 20 -22.23 16.59 -10.04
C GLU A 20 -20.81 16.11 -10.39
N TRP A 21 -19.94 16.94 -10.99
CA TRP A 21 -18.61 16.47 -11.40
C TRP A 21 -17.73 16.10 -10.21
N GLY A 22 -17.50 14.80 -10.04
CA GLY A 22 -16.73 14.21 -8.94
C GLY A 22 -17.56 13.89 -7.70
N SER A 23 -18.89 13.98 -7.76
CA SER A 23 -19.74 13.52 -6.66
C SER A 23 -19.88 12.00 -6.60
N ALA A 24 -20.32 11.51 -5.45
CA ALA A 24 -20.71 10.11 -5.27
C ALA A 24 -21.86 9.70 -6.22
N ASP A 25 -21.93 8.40 -6.50
CA ASP A 25 -22.83 7.70 -7.45
C ASP A 25 -22.70 8.10 -8.94
N GLU A 26 -21.73 8.95 -9.31
CA GLU A 26 -21.42 9.24 -10.71
C GLU A 26 -20.77 8.05 -11.43
N ALA A 27 -21.01 7.95 -12.74
CA ALA A 27 -20.37 6.96 -13.59
C ALA A 27 -18.86 7.23 -13.75
N TYR A 28 -18.04 6.18 -13.71
CA TYR A 28 -16.62 6.32 -14.02
C TYR A 28 -16.41 6.91 -15.43
N LEU A 29 -15.45 7.83 -15.53
CA LEU A 29 -14.96 8.30 -16.81
C LEU A 29 -14.27 7.15 -17.55
N ARG A 30 -14.14 7.30 -18.88
CA ARG A 30 -13.41 6.36 -19.73
C ARG A 30 -12.55 7.12 -20.72
N VAL A 31 -11.29 6.71 -20.84
CA VAL A 31 -10.35 7.22 -21.85
C VAL A 31 -10.31 6.26 -23.04
N ALA A 32 -10.27 4.95 -22.77
CA ALA A 32 -10.51 3.89 -23.72
C ALA A 32 -12.01 3.51 -23.78
N PRO A 33 -12.60 3.24 -24.96
CA PRO A 33 -13.97 2.77 -25.06
C PRO A 33 -14.21 1.47 -24.27
N ALA A 34 -15.44 1.28 -23.76
CA ALA A 34 -15.83 0.03 -23.10
C ALA A 34 -15.73 -1.16 -24.08
N ALA A 35 -15.07 -2.23 -23.67
CA ALA A 35 -14.80 -3.43 -24.46
C ALA A 35 -15.55 -4.65 -23.90
N TYR A 36 -16.85 -4.72 -24.18
CA TYR A 36 -17.66 -5.92 -23.95
C TYR A 36 -17.75 -6.77 -25.22
N ILE A 37 -17.88 -8.10 -25.09
CA ILE A 37 -17.88 -9.01 -26.25
C ILE A 37 -19.13 -8.86 -27.15
N ASP A 38 -20.23 -8.38 -26.57
CA ASP A 38 -21.45 -7.97 -27.26
C ASP A 38 -21.51 -6.46 -27.55
N GLY A 39 -20.47 -5.71 -27.15
CA GLY A 39 -20.40 -4.25 -27.15
C GLY A 39 -21.30 -3.56 -26.12
N GLN A 40 -22.02 -4.29 -25.25
CA GLN A 40 -23.03 -3.70 -24.36
C GLN A 40 -22.76 -3.98 -22.87
N SER A 41 -22.61 -5.26 -22.49
CA SER A 41 -22.56 -5.63 -21.06
C SER A 41 -21.97 -7.00 -20.75
N VAL A 42 -21.73 -7.85 -21.75
CA VAL A 42 -21.23 -9.22 -21.54
C VAL A 42 -19.71 -9.20 -21.47
N ALA A 43 -19.16 -9.66 -20.34
CA ALA A 43 -17.72 -9.79 -20.13
C ALA A 43 -17.11 -10.79 -21.14
N ASP A 44 -15.86 -10.56 -21.55
CA ASP A 44 -15.21 -11.44 -22.53
C ASP A 44 -14.69 -12.74 -21.88
N GLU A 45 -15.51 -13.78 -21.96
CA GLU A 45 -15.16 -15.15 -21.56
C GLU A 45 -14.36 -15.92 -22.63
N MET A 46 -14.02 -15.31 -23.78
CA MET A 46 -13.14 -15.90 -24.79
C MET A 46 -11.65 -15.63 -24.53
N LEU A 47 -11.34 -14.70 -23.62
CA LEU A 47 -9.99 -14.49 -23.10
C LEU A 47 -9.51 -15.71 -22.29
N PRO A 48 -8.19 -15.89 -22.07
CA PRO A 48 -7.66 -16.99 -21.27
C PRO A 48 -8.28 -17.02 -19.86
N ASN A 49 -8.23 -18.16 -19.17
CA ASN A 49 -8.81 -18.22 -17.84
C ASN A 49 -8.04 -17.33 -16.83
N ALA A 50 -8.75 -16.51 -16.04
CA ALA A 50 -8.14 -15.57 -15.10
C ALA A 50 -7.25 -16.24 -14.04
N ARG A 51 -7.60 -17.46 -13.60
CA ARG A 51 -6.79 -18.27 -12.68
C ARG A 51 -5.62 -18.97 -13.40
N ASP A 52 -5.75 -19.37 -14.66
CA ASP A 52 -4.59 -19.81 -15.46
C ASP A 52 -3.57 -18.67 -15.62
N ILE A 53 -4.01 -17.44 -15.93
CA ILE A 53 -3.13 -16.27 -15.99
C ILE A 53 -2.44 -16.04 -14.64
N SER A 54 -3.19 -16.06 -13.53
CA SER A 54 -2.63 -15.96 -12.17
C SER A 54 -1.60 -17.07 -11.86
N ASN A 55 -1.82 -18.30 -12.34
CA ASN A 55 -0.92 -19.43 -12.13
C ASN A 55 0.39 -19.33 -12.93
N HIS A 56 0.36 -18.81 -14.16
CA HIS A 56 1.53 -18.70 -15.03
C HIS A 56 2.31 -17.39 -14.87
N VAL A 57 1.62 -16.29 -14.54
CA VAL A 57 2.19 -14.93 -14.55
C VAL A 57 2.37 -14.36 -13.13
N PHE A 58 1.53 -14.76 -12.16
CA PHE A 58 1.49 -14.14 -10.81
C PHE A 58 2.00 -15.00 -9.65
N ALA A 59 2.55 -16.19 -9.92
CA ALA A 59 3.10 -17.04 -8.88
C ALA A 59 4.51 -16.58 -8.42
N GLN A 60 4.59 -15.97 -7.24
CA GLN A 60 5.86 -15.55 -6.63
C GLN A 60 6.70 -16.73 -6.09
N GLY A 61 6.06 -17.75 -5.51
CA GLY A 61 6.76 -18.87 -4.86
C GLY A 61 7.62 -18.41 -3.68
N ASP A 62 8.82 -18.99 -3.53
CA ASP A 62 9.78 -18.64 -2.47
C ASP A 62 10.62 -17.37 -2.80
N LEU A 63 10.29 -16.63 -3.85
CA LEU A 63 11.00 -15.39 -4.21
C LEU A 63 10.61 -14.25 -3.25
N ASN A 64 11.58 -13.42 -2.88
CA ASN A 64 11.34 -12.18 -2.14
C ASN A 64 11.75 -11.00 -3.04
N ALA A 65 10.77 -10.43 -3.75
CA ALA A 65 10.95 -9.43 -4.79
C ALA A 65 10.90 -8.02 -4.19
N ILE A 66 11.90 -7.67 -3.38
CA ILE A 66 11.96 -6.36 -2.70
C ILE A 66 12.09 -5.20 -3.69
N ASN A 67 11.37 -4.11 -3.43
CA ASN A 67 11.35 -2.92 -4.29
C ASN A 67 12.74 -2.27 -4.51
N ASP A 68 13.21 -2.24 -5.75
CA ASP A 68 14.53 -1.74 -6.19
C ASP A 68 14.73 -0.24 -5.88
N ARG A 69 13.64 0.54 -5.81
CA ARG A 69 13.68 1.97 -5.48
C ARG A 69 13.64 2.24 -3.98
N ASN A 70 13.67 1.19 -3.16
CA ASN A 70 13.62 1.24 -1.70
C ASN A 70 12.36 1.99 -1.23
N LEU A 71 11.21 1.64 -1.81
CA LEU A 71 9.90 2.01 -1.29
C LEU A 71 9.60 1.18 -0.02
N SER A 72 8.97 1.81 0.96
CA SER A 72 8.54 1.14 2.20
C SER A 72 7.11 0.62 2.10
N ALA A 73 6.74 -0.23 3.05
CA ALA A 73 5.37 -0.73 3.21
C ALA A 73 4.31 0.39 3.30
N PHE A 74 4.67 1.57 3.82
CA PHE A 74 3.82 2.78 3.78
C PHE A 74 3.32 3.18 2.38
N VAL A 75 3.96 2.75 1.28
CA VAL A 75 3.46 3.01 -0.07
C VAL A 75 2.16 2.26 -0.35
N TYR A 76 2.07 0.97 -0.02
CA TYR A 76 0.82 0.22 -0.23
C TYR A 76 -0.23 0.63 0.83
N ALA A 77 0.15 0.84 2.08
CA ALA A 77 -0.78 1.22 3.15
C ALA A 77 -1.40 2.62 2.94
N TRP A 78 -0.61 3.61 2.48
CA TRP A 78 -1.15 4.90 2.05
C TRP A 78 -1.91 4.80 0.74
N GLY A 79 -1.43 3.98 -0.21
CA GLY A 79 -2.09 3.72 -1.48
C GLY A 79 -3.52 3.25 -1.28
N GLN A 80 -3.71 2.21 -0.46
CA GLN A 80 -5.02 1.67 -0.09
C GLN A 80 -5.87 2.66 0.71
N PHE A 81 -5.30 3.33 1.72
CA PHE A 81 -6.03 4.35 2.48
C PHE A 81 -6.55 5.48 1.57
N LEU A 82 -5.76 5.90 0.58
CA LEU A 82 -6.12 6.94 -0.39
C LEU A 82 -7.05 6.45 -1.50
N ASP A 83 -6.91 5.20 -1.98
CA ASP A 83 -7.86 4.54 -2.88
C ASP A 83 -9.26 4.58 -2.27
N HIS A 84 -9.35 4.22 -0.99
CA HIS A 84 -10.59 4.22 -0.24
C HIS A 84 -11.17 5.62 0.05
N ASP A 85 -10.45 6.70 -0.30
CA ASP A 85 -10.92 8.09 -0.23
C ASP A 85 -11.55 8.57 -1.54
N ILE A 86 -11.15 7.98 -2.68
CA ILE A 86 -11.43 8.48 -4.02
C ILE A 86 -12.24 7.54 -4.89
N ASP A 87 -12.18 6.21 -4.70
CA ASP A 87 -13.12 5.29 -5.35
C ASP A 87 -13.60 4.06 -4.56
N LEU A 88 -14.82 3.65 -4.89
CA LEU A 88 -15.52 2.46 -4.38
C LEU A 88 -16.48 1.95 -5.45
N THR A 89 -16.33 0.70 -5.90
CA THR A 89 -17.35 0.03 -6.74
C THR A 89 -18.08 -1.07 -5.94
N PRO A 90 -19.31 -0.85 -5.45
CA PRO A 90 -20.07 -1.88 -4.76
C PRO A 90 -20.46 -3.05 -5.68
N ALA A 91 -20.58 -4.24 -5.10
CA ALA A 91 -21.18 -5.39 -5.79
C ALA A 91 -22.65 -5.12 -6.19
N ASN A 92 -23.07 -5.71 -7.32
CA ASN A 92 -24.42 -5.53 -7.84
C ASN A 92 -25.49 -6.09 -6.90
N SER A 93 -26.50 -5.27 -6.57
CA SER A 93 -27.57 -5.63 -5.63
C SER A 93 -28.48 -6.77 -6.08
N ALA A 94 -28.48 -7.14 -7.37
CA ALA A 94 -29.19 -8.31 -7.89
C ALA A 94 -28.36 -9.61 -7.82
N GLY A 95 -27.10 -9.56 -7.39
CA GLY A 95 -26.24 -10.75 -7.24
C GLY A 95 -25.85 -11.40 -8.56
N GLU A 96 -25.65 -10.61 -9.62
CA GLU A 96 -25.24 -11.10 -10.94
C GLU A 96 -23.83 -11.74 -10.84
N ALA A 97 -23.74 -13.06 -10.97
CA ALA A 97 -22.50 -13.81 -10.80
C ALA A 97 -21.66 -13.85 -12.09
N LEU A 98 -20.33 -13.78 -11.95
CA LEU A 98 -19.34 -13.94 -13.03
C LEU A 98 -18.17 -14.84 -12.54
N PRO A 99 -18.45 -16.08 -12.09
CA PRO A 99 -17.48 -16.91 -11.37
C PRO A 99 -16.30 -17.32 -12.24
N ILE A 100 -15.10 -17.29 -11.66
CA ILE A 100 -13.86 -17.71 -12.31
C ILE A 100 -13.80 -19.23 -12.25
N GLN A 101 -13.73 -19.89 -13.41
CA GLN A 101 -13.55 -21.35 -13.45
C GLN A 101 -12.16 -21.71 -12.93
N VAL A 102 -12.04 -22.71 -12.06
CA VAL A 102 -10.74 -23.19 -11.59
C VAL A 102 -10.20 -24.23 -12.58
N PRO A 103 -8.92 -24.15 -12.98
CA PRO A 103 -8.29 -25.15 -13.83
C PRO A 103 -8.33 -26.54 -13.19
N THR A 104 -8.68 -27.57 -13.96
CA THR A 104 -8.80 -28.94 -13.45
C THR A 104 -7.47 -29.45 -12.89
N GLY A 105 -7.42 -29.70 -11.58
CA GLY A 105 -6.19 -30.10 -10.89
C GLY A 105 -5.34 -28.94 -10.36
N ASP A 106 -5.87 -27.71 -10.31
CA ASP A 106 -5.24 -26.60 -9.58
C ASP A 106 -4.87 -27.01 -8.15
N ALA A 107 -3.61 -26.77 -7.76
CA ALA A 107 -3.04 -27.31 -6.53
C ALA A 107 -3.72 -26.79 -5.25
N TYR A 108 -4.41 -25.65 -5.31
CA TYR A 108 -5.05 -24.99 -4.18
C TYR A 108 -6.57 -25.15 -4.25
N PHE A 109 -7.18 -24.84 -5.39
CA PHE A 109 -8.63 -24.72 -5.52
C PHE A 109 -9.33 -25.96 -6.13
N ASP A 110 -8.61 -26.84 -6.84
CA ASP A 110 -9.14 -28.13 -7.32
C ASP A 110 -8.13 -29.30 -7.18
N PRO A 111 -7.54 -29.55 -5.99
CA PRO A 111 -6.46 -30.53 -5.82
C PRO A 111 -6.90 -31.99 -6.07
N ASN A 112 -8.21 -32.23 -6.16
CA ASN A 112 -8.79 -33.54 -6.49
C ASN A 112 -9.16 -33.68 -7.98
N ALA A 113 -8.86 -32.68 -8.82
CA ALA A 113 -9.16 -32.66 -10.25
C ALA A 113 -10.63 -32.95 -10.57
N THR A 114 -11.54 -32.29 -9.85
CA THR A 114 -12.99 -32.39 -10.06
C THR A 114 -13.43 -31.77 -11.39
N GLY A 115 -12.73 -30.71 -11.84
CA GLY A 115 -13.10 -29.92 -13.01
C GLY A 115 -14.42 -29.15 -12.83
N THR A 116 -14.86 -28.93 -11.59
CA THR A 116 -16.12 -28.21 -11.26
C THR A 116 -15.95 -27.09 -10.24
N ALA A 117 -14.73 -26.84 -9.76
CA ALA A 117 -14.46 -25.79 -8.79
C ALA A 117 -14.49 -24.40 -9.46
N THR A 118 -14.89 -23.38 -8.69
CA THR A 118 -14.96 -21.99 -9.13
C THR A 118 -14.59 -21.05 -8.00
N ILE A 119 -13.87 -19.96 -8.29
CA ILE A 119 -13.72 -18.84 -7.37
C ILE A 119 -14.91 -17.89 -7.61
N PRO A 120 -15.70 -17.54 -6.57
CA PRO A 120 -16.88 -16.71 -6.74
C PRO A 120 -16.53 -15.26 -7.04
N LEU A 121 -17.21 -14.67 -8.03
CA LEU A 121 -17.21 -13.23 -8.28
C LEU A 121 -18.65 -12.75 -8.49
N THR A 122 -19.04 -11.68 -7.80
CA THR A 122 -20.26 -10.92 -8.10
C THR A 122 -19.89 -9.70 -8.93
N ARG A 123 -20.60 -9.47 -10.03
CA ARG A 123 -20.41 -8.31 -10.91
C ARG A 123 -20.71 -7.01 -10.18
N SER A 124 -20.12 -5.93 -10.65
CA SER A 124 -20.24 -4.60 -10.09
C SER A 124 -21.61 -3.96 -10.32
N GLY A 125 -21.97 -3.06 -9.39
CA GLY A 125 -23.02 -2.07 -9.57
C GLY A 125 -22.76 -1.20 -10.81
N TYR A 126 -23.83 -0.69 -11.41
CA TYR A 126 -23.75 0.09 -12.64
C TYR A 126 -24.88 1.13 -12.72
N ALA A 127 -24.63 2.20 -13.45
CA ALA A 127 -25.55 3.32 -13.63
C ALA A 127 -26.84 2.87 -14.33
N GLU A 128 -27.99 3.28 -13.77
CA GLU A 128 -29.30 2.90 -14.29
C GLU A 128 -29.47 3.33 -15.77
N GLY A 129 -30.01 2.43 -16.59
CA GLY A 129 -30.25 2.68 -18.02
C GLY A 129 -29.04 2.47 -18.93
N THR A 130 -27.85 2.17 -18.40
CA THR A 130 -26.68 1.75 -19.20
C THR A 130 -26.70 0.25 -19.52
N GLY A 131 -25.86 -0.20 -20.46
CA GLY A 131 -25.76 -1.62 -20.84
C GLY A 131 -26.90 -2.11 -21.74
N THR A 132 -27.43 -1.24 -22.60
CA THR A 132 -28.65 -1.50 -23.40
C THR A 132 -28.43 -1.56 -24.92
N SER A 133 -27.24 -1.15 -25.40
CA SER A 133 -26.83 -1.22 -26.81
C SER A 133 -25.33 -0.93 -26.94
N GLU A 134 -24.75 -1.16 -28.13
CA GLU A 134 -23.35 -0.78 -28.44
C GLU A 134 -23.08 0.73 -28.29
N ASP A 135 -24.09 1.58 -28.54
CA ASP A 135 -24.02 3.03 -28.35
C ASP A 135 -24.26 3.45 -26.87
N ASN A 136 -24.60 2.51 -25.98
CA ASN A 136 -24.86 2.73 -24.56
C ASN A 136 -24.41 1.52 -23.71
N PRO A 137 -23.11 1.23 -23.66
CA PRO A 137 -22.55 0.11 -22.89
C PRO A 137 -22.65 0.38 -21.38
N ARG A 138 -22.56 -0.69 -20.58
CA ARG A 138 -22.66 -0.69 -19.11
C ARG A 138 -21.58 0.21 -18.50
N GLN A 139 -21.98 1.10 -17.61
CA GLN A 139 -21.07 2.00 -16.88
C GLN A 139 -21.14 1.72 -15.39
N GLN A 140 -20.03 1.32 -14.79
CA GLN A 140 -19.90 1.22 -13.34
C GLN A 140 -19.89 2.62 -12.71
N VAL A 141 -20.34 2.72 -11.47
CA VAL A 141 -20.41 3.97 -10.71
C VAL A 141 -19.39 3.96 -9.58
N ASN A 142 -18.88 5.14 -9.25
CA ASN A 142 -18.14 5.37 -8.02
C ASN A 142 -19.12 5.71 -6.90
N ALA A 143 -19.22 4.88 -5.86
CA ALA A 143 -20.17 5.10 -4.76
C ALA A 143 -19.69 6.11 -3.69
N ILE A 144 -18.49 6.69 -3.86
CA ILE A 144 -17.93 7.74 -2.99
C ILE A 144 -17.51 8.96 -3.81
N SER A 145 -17.22 10.09 -3.14
CA SER A 145 -16.70 11.27 -3.82
C SER A 145 -15.36 10.96 -4.51
N ALA A 146 -15.10 11.60 -5.65
CA ALA A 146 -13.84 11.40 -6.39
C ALA A 146 -12.65 12.15 -5.75
N PHE A 147 -12.93 13.13 -4.87
CA PHE A 147 -11.93 14.06 -4.37
C PHE A 147 -11.09 13.45 -3.24
N ILE A 148 -9.85 13.90 -3.12
CA ILE A 148 -9.05 13.66 -1.90
C ILE A 148 -9.60 14.61 -0.82
N ASP A 149 -10.76 14.29 -0.28
CA ASP A 149 -11.52 15.12 0.66
C ASP A 149 -11.59 14.55 2.09
N GLY A 150 -11.04 13.34 2.31
CA GLY A 150 -11.13 12.63 3.59
C GLY A 150 -12.46 11.89 3.77
N SER A 151 -13.20 11.60 2.71
CA SER A 151 -14.39 10.75 2.71
C SER A 151 -14.13 9.40 3.41
N ASN A 152 -12.90 8.88 3.37
CA ASN A 152 -12.47 7.69 4.10
C ASN A 152 -12.45 7.85 5.64
N VAL A 153 -12.35 9.08 6.15
CA VAL A 153 -12.41 9.46 7.57
C VAL A 153 -13.79 9.99 7.96
N TYR A 154 -14.44 10.76 7.07
CA TYR A 154 -15.65 11.55 7.36
C TYR A 154 -16.95 10.94 6.80
N GLY A 155 -16.86 10.01 5.85
CA GLY A 155 -17.99 9.44 5.11
C GLY A 155 -18.35 10.26 3.87
N SER A 156 -18.82 9.57 2.83
CA SER A 156 -19.37 10.19 1.61
C SER A 156 -20.84 10.64 1.74
N ASP A 157 -21.46 10.44 2.90
CA ASP A 157 -22.86 10.78 3.15
C ASP A 157 -23.06 11.40 4.54
N ALA A 158 -24.13 12.18 4.67
CA ALA A 158 -24.42 12.93 5.90
C ALA A 158 -24.91 12.06 7.09
N GLU A 159 -25.42 10.85 6.85
CA GLU A 159 -25.83 9.92 7.91
C GLU A 159 -24.61 9.29 8.57
N ARG A 160 -23.66 8.80 7.76
CA ARG A 160 -22.36 8.31 8.23
C ARG A 160 -21.53 9.41 8.88
N ALA A 161 -21.43 10.58 8.27
CA ALA A 161 -20.71 11.70 8.86
C ALA A 161 -21.28 12.13 10.22
N ALA A 162 -22.60 12.06 10.40
CA ALA A 162 -23.24 12.30 11.68
C ALA A 162 -22.96 11.17 12.70
N ALA A 163 -22.98 9.91 12.26
CA ALA A 163 -22.71 8.74 13.11
C ALA A 163 -21.27 8.66 13.64
N LEU A 164 -20.33 9.38 13.00
CA LEU A 164 -18.92 9.45 13.39
C LEU A 164 -18.59 10.60 14.37
N ARG A 165 -19.53 11.52 14.64
CA ARG A 165 -19.26 12.75 15.42
C ARG A 165 -19.70 12.66 16.88
N THR A 166 -18.97 13.34 17.77
CA THR A 166 -19.40 13.59 19.16
C THR A 166 -20.48 14.67 19.25
N PHE A 167 -20.47 15.63 18.31
CA PHE A 167 -21.15 16.94 18.39
C PHE A 167 -20.73 17.77 19.62
N GLU A 168 -19.54 17.51 20.16
CA GLU A 168 -18.87 18.28 21.21
C GLU A 168 -17.40 18.52 20.83
N GLY A 169 -16.93 19.77 20.96
CA GLY A 169 -15.54 20.15 20.68
C GLY A 169 -15.13 20.14 19.20
N GLY A 170 -16.05 19.80 18.29
CA GLY A 170 -15.76 19.52 16.89
C GLY A 170 -15.20 18.11 16.66
N HIS A 171 -15.26 17.20 17.64
CA HIS A 171 -14.57 15.90 17.60
C HIS A 171 -15.32 14.80 16.82
N LEU A 172 -14.52 13.86 16.33
CA LEU A 172 -14.95 12.51 15.95
C LEU A 172 -14.94 11.57 17.17
N LEU A 173 -15.83 10.58 17.14
CA LEU A 173 -15.93 9.52 18.14
C LEU A 173 -14.70 8.61 18.12
N THR A 174 -14.34 8.10 19.29
CA THR A 174 -13.26 7.13 19.50
C THR A 174 -13.67 6.12 20.56
N SER A 175 -13.17 4.88 20.47
CA SER A 175 -13.31 3.87 21.52
C SER A 175 -12.13 3.88 22.50
N SER A 176 -12.08 2.88 23.39
CA SER A 176 -10.97 2.72 24.36
C SER A 176 -9.63 2.61 23.64
N GLY A 177 -8.58 3.20 24.22
CA GLY A 177 -7.25 3.25 23.59
C GLY A 177 -7.11 4.32 22.49
N ASN A 178 -8.09 5.23 22.36
CA ASN A 178 -8.13 6.23 21.29
C ASN A 178 -8.10 5.56 19.90
N LEU A 179 -8.85 4.47 19.76
CA LEU A 179 -9.08 3.73 18.53
C LEU A 179 -10.39 4.21 17.87
N LEU A 180 -10.68 3.76 16.65
CA LEU A 180 -11.98 4.00 16.00
C LEU A 180 -13.17 3.58 16.89
N PRO A 181 -14.36 4.19 16.71
CA PRO A 181 -15.58 3.73 17.38
C PRO A 181 -16.04 2.38 16.80
N TYR A 182 -16.71 1.54 17.58
CA TYR A 182 -17.39 0.36 17.05
C TYR A 182 -18.68 0.74 16.33
N ASN A 183 -19.07 0.01 15.30
CA ASN A 183 -20.27 0.24 14.48
C ASN A 183 -21.57 -0.15 15.21
N THR A 184 -21.84 0.54 16.31
CA THR A 184 -23.08 0.42 17.10
C THR A 184 -24.26 1.16 16.44
N ALA A 185 -24.01 1.93 15.39
CA ALA A 185 -25.02 2.57 14.56
C ALA A 185 -25.70 1.58 13.59
N GLY A 186 -25.04 0.47 13.23
CA GLY A 186 -25.56 -0.50 12.26
C GLY A 186 -25.55 0.01 10.82
N LEU A 187 -24.58 0.87 10.48
CA LEU A 187 -24.34 1.30 9.11
C LEU A 187 -23.64 0.19 8.33
N ALA A 188 -23.79 0.15 7.01
CA ALA A 188 -23.18 -0.91 6.19
C ALA A 188 -21.64 -0.86 6.26
N ASN A 189 -21.02 -1.95 6.68
CA ASN A 189 -19.58 -2.18 6.53
C ASN A 189 -19.36 -3.43 5.65
N ASP A 190 -18.16 -3.57 5.10
CA ASP A 190 -17.70 -4.87 4.64
C ASP A 190 -17.22 -5.70 5.84
N THR A 191 -17.76 -6.91 5.94
CA THR A 191 -17.62 -7.81 7.10
C THR A 191 -17.58 -9.27 6.65
N LEU A 192 -17.10 -10.16 7.51
CA LEU A 192 -17.19 -11.60 7.26
C LEU A 192 -18.66 -12.06 7.31
N PRO A 193 -19.13 -12.96 6.42
CA PRO A 193 -20.55 -13.32 6.24
C PRO A 193 -21.37 -13.70 7.49
N THR A 194 -20.72 -14.08 8.58
CA THR A 194 -21.38 -14.54 9.82
C THR A 194 -21.17 -13.60 11.02
N ALA A 195 -20.40 -12.53 10.84
CA ALA A 195 -20.08 -11.58 11.91
C ALA A 195 -21.11 -10.45 11.98
N SER A 196 -21.30 -9.86 13.16
CA SER A 196 -22.14 -8.68 13.33
C SER A 196 -21.36 -7.41 12.99
N ASP A 197 -21.96 -6.47 12.26
CA ASP A 197 -21.33 -5.16 11.98
C ASP A 197 -20.83 -4.47 13.25
N ALA A 198 -21.54 -4.63 14.38
CA ALA A 198 -21.17 -4.06 15.68
C ALA A 198 -19.91 -4.68 16.33
N GLU A 199 -19.34 -5.75 15.78
CA GLU A 199 -18.04 -6.30 16.17
C GLU A 199 -16.87 -5.56 15.48
N TYR A 200 -17.16 -4.78 14.43
CA TYR A 200 -16.19 -4.03 13.64
C TYR A 200 -16.17 -2.54 13.98
N TYR A 201 -15.09 -1.88 13.58
CA TYR A 201 -14.95 -0.43 13.67
C TYR A 201 -15.80 0.30 12.62
N LEU A 202 -16.26 1.51 12.95
CA LEU A 202 -16.90 2.44 12.03
C LEU A 202 -15.91 3.55 11.66
N ALA A 203 -15.76 3.81 10.37
CA ALA A 203 -14.98 4.91 9.79
C ALA A 203 -15.79 5.56 8.64
N GLY A 204 -15.17 6.46 7.89
CA GLY A 204 -15.78 7.07 6.70
C GLY A 204 -16.00 6.06 5.57
N ASP A 205 -15.02 5.22 5.25
CA ASP A 205 -15.18 4.16 4.25
C ASP A 205 -15.71 2.83 4.83
N VAL A 206 -16.37 2.01 4.01
CA VAL A 206 -16.98 0.72 4.41
C VAL A 206 -15.97 -0.41 4.56
N ARG A 207 -14.81 -0.32 3.89
CA ARG A 207 -13.72 -1.31 3.86
C ARG A 207 -12.68 -1.07 4.97
N ALA A 208 -12.89 -0.12 5.87
CA ALA A 208 -11.91 0.30 6.88
C ALA A 208 -11.43 -0.78 7.86
N ASN A 209 -12.04 -1.98 7.84
CA ASN A 209 -11.66 -3.16 8.63
C ASN A 209 -11.02 -4.27 7.78
N GLU A 210 -10.78 -4.05 6.49
CA GLU A 210 -10.30 -5.08 5.55
C GLU A 210 -9.00 -5.72 6.04
N ASN A 211 -8.04 -4.93 6.50
CA ASN A 211 -6.86 -5.40 7.25
C ASN A 211 -6.52 -4.46 8.45
N VAL A 212 -5.64 -4.91 9.34
CA VAL A 212 -5.28 -4.17 10.57
C VAL A 212 -4.45 -2.90 10.30
N GLU A 213 -3.67 -2.86 9.23
CA GLU A 213 -2.82 -1.71 8.87
C GLU A 213 -3.67 -0.55 8.34
N LEU A 214 -4.64 -0.85 7.49
CA LEU A 214 -5.67 0.08 7.04
C LEU A 214 -6.48 0.61 8.22
N THR A 215 -6.92 -0.27 9.13
CA THR A 215 -7.65 0.12 10.35
C THR A 215 -6.80 1.07 11.23
N ALA A 216 -5.49 0.83 11.30
CA ALA A 216 -4.55 1.71 12.00
C ALA A 216 -4.38 3.07 11.29
N MET A 217 -4.38 3.12 9.96
CA MET A 217 -4.37 4.35 9.17
C MET A 217 -5.64 5.20 9.38
N HIS A 218 -6.83 4.61 9.34
CA HIS A 218 -8.07 5.32 9.69
C HIS A 218 -8.03 5.84 11.14
N THR A 219 -7.51 5.04 12.08
CA THR A 219 -7.32 5.49 13.47
C THR A 219 -6.38 6.70 13.56
N LEU A 220 -5.26 6.70 12.83
CA LEU A 220 -4.30 7.80 12.81
C LEU A 220 -4.95 9.13 12.41
N PHE A 221 -5.75 9.14 11.35
CA PHE A 221 -6.38 10.37 10.86
C PHE A 221 -7.59 10.83 11.68
N VAL A 222 -8.32 9.93 12.34
CA VAL A 222 -9.30 10.30 13.38
C VAL A 222 -8.64 10.98 14.58
N ARG A 223 -7.45 10.51 14.99
CA ARG A 223 -6.66 11.18 16.04
C ARG A 223 -6.19 12.57 15.60
N GLU A 224 -5.67 12.71 14.38
CA GLU A 224 -5.19 14.00 13.86
C GLU A 224 -6.34 15.02 13.77
N HIS A 225 -7.52 14.62 13.31
CA HIS A 225 -8.71 15.48 13.31
C HIS A 225 -9.02 16.02 14.72
N ASN A 226 -9.06 15.13 15.73
CA ASN A 226 -9.35 15.52 17.11
C ASN A 226 -8.25 16.42 17.69
N ARG A 227 -6.98 16.15 17.37
CA ARG A 227 -5.83 17.00 17.75
C ARG A 227 -5.93 18.41 17.16
N VAL A 228 -6.31 18.52 15.89
CA VAL A 228 -6.50 19.80 15.19
C VAL A 228 -7.71 20.55 15.74
N ALA A 229 -8.82 19.86 16.01
CA ALA A 229 -10.01 20.45 16.64
C ALA A 229 -9.69 21.03 18.03
N ASP A 230 -8.92 20.32 18.87
CA ASP A 230 -8.45 20.82 20.16
C ASP A 230 -7.54 22.05 20.03
N GLN A 231 -6.63 22.05 19.05
CA GLN A 231 -5.78 23.19 18.75
C GLN A 231 -6.63 24.41 18.35
N LEU A 232 -7.54 24.25 17.39
CA LEU A 232 -8.44 25.30 16.93
C LEU A 232 -9.35 25.82 18.04
N ALA A 233 -9.85 24.96 18.93
CA ALA A 233 -10.64 25.36 20.10
C ALA A 233 -9.83 26.24 21.07
N SER A 234 -8.53 25.97 21.21
CA SER A 234 -7.63 26.76 22.05
C SER A 234 -7.30 28.14 21.44
N GLU A 235 -7.15 28.20 20.12
CA GLU A 235 -6.89 29.42 19.36
C GLU A 235 -8.15 30.28 19.17
N HIS A 236 -9.32 29.63 19.17
CA HIS A 236 -10.61 30.23 18.89
C HIS A 236 -11.74 29.82 19.88
N PRO A 237 -11.68 30.24 21.15
CA PRO A 237 -12.62 29.79 22.20
C PRO A 237 -14.10 30.19 22.00
N ASP A 238 -14.41 31.05 21.03
CA ASP A 238 -15.77 31.51 20.69
C ASP A 238 -16.40 30.71 19.53
N TRP A 239 -15.70 29.72 18.96
CA TRP A 239 -16.21 28.90 17.85
C TRP A 239 -17.19 27.82 18.34
N SER A 240 -18.21 27.53 17.54
CA SER A 240 -19.15 26.42 17.79
C SER A 240 -18.59 25.07 17.36
N ASP A 241 -19.14 23.96 17.88
CA ASP A 241 -18.83 22.58 17.44
C ASP A 241 -18.69 22.44 15.91
N GLU A 242 -19.71 22.85 15.16
CA GLU A 242 -19.70 22.77 13.69
C GLU A 242 -18.58 23.59 13.03
N GLN A 243 -18.13 24.68 13.66
CA GLN A 243 -17.04 25.51 13.13
C GLN A 243 -15.69 24.86 13.39
N LEU A 244 -15.53 24.19 14.54
CA LEU A 244 -14.35 23.41 14.89
C LEU A 244 -14.27 22.16 14.01
N TYR A 245 -15.34 21.39 13.89
CA TYR A 245 -15.42 20.18 13.05
C TYR A 245 -15.08 20.48 11.59
N GLN A 246 -15.72 21.47 10.96
CA GLN A 246 -15.46 21.77 9.55
C GLN A 246 -14.07 22.35 9.30
N ALA A 247 -13.52 23.13 10.25
CA ALA A 247 -12.16 23.65 10.14
C ALA A 247 -11.10 22.55 10.34
N ALA A 248 -11.32 21.63 11.28
CA ALA A 248 -10.47 20.46 11.50
C ALA A 248 -10.53 19.49 10.31
N ARG A 249 -11.73 19.16 9.80
CA ARG A 249 -11.93 18.38 8.57
C ARG A 249 -11.09 18.96 7.44
N ARG A 250 -11.30 20.24 7.11
CA ARG A 250 -10.60 20.94 6.03
C ARG A 250 -9.08 20.95 6.19
N TRP A 251 -8.55 21.06 7.42
CA TRP A 251 -7.11 21.03 7.66
C TRP A 251 -6.54 19.62 7.49
N THR A 252 -7.12 18.61 8.12
CA THR A 252 -6.67 17.21 8.01
C THR A 252 -6.75 16.70 6.57
N THR A 253 -7.80 17.07 5.83
CA THR A 253 -7.91 16.86 4.38
C THR A 253 -6.77 17.55 3.62
N ALA A 254 -6.44 18.80 3.95
CA ALA A 254 -5.32 19.50 3.33
C ALA A 254 -3.96 18.84 3.62
N GLU A 255 -3.78 18.21 4.78
CA GLU A 255 -2.61 17.38 5.09
C GLU A 255 -2.55 16.11 4.24
N MET A 256 -3.68 15.39 4.07
CA MET A 256 -3.76 14.23 3.16
C MET A 256 -3.40 14.61 1.72
N GLN A 257 -3.95 15.72 1.22
CA GLN A 257 -3.61 16.27 -0.10
C GLN A 257 -2.11 16.63 -0.20
N ALA A 258 -1.57 17.32 0.81
CA ALA A 258 -0.16 17.72 0.82
C ALA A 258 0.78 16.52 0.85
N ILE A 259 0.53 15.51 1.68
CA ILE A 259 1.32 14.27 1.76
C ILE A 259 1.26 13.52 0.43
N THR A 260 0.07 13.39 -0.17
CA THR A 260 -0.13 12.71 -1.45
C THR A 260 0.72 13.33 -2.56
N PHE A 261 0.61 14.66 -2.77
CA PHE A 261 1.28 15.33 -3.87
C PHE A 261 2.77 15.65 -3.63
N ASN A 262 3.20 15.83 -2.38
CA ASN A 262 4.59 16.21 -2.07
C ASN A 262 5.48 15.02 -1.68
N GLU A 263 4.90 13.89 -1.23
CA GLU A 263 5.67 12.73 -0.76
C GLU A 263 5.36 11.43 -1.52
N PHE A 264 4.09 10.99 -1.53
CA PHE A 264 3.68 9.68 -2.05
C PHE A 264 3.83 9.60 -3.58
N LEU A 265 3.18 10.48 -4.34
CA LEU A 265 3.27 10.47 -5.81
C LEU A 265 4.72 10.72 -6.31
N PRO A 266 5.53 11.62 -5.71
CA PRO A 266 6.96 11.72 -6.02
C PRO A 266 7.80 10.51 -5.61
N ALA A 267 7.37 9.72 -4.63
CA ALA A 267 8.02 8.45 -4.30
C ALA A 267 7.77 7.43 -5.42
N LEU A 268 6.51 7.23 -5.79
CA LEU A 268 6.05 6.29 -6.81
C LEU A 268 6.52 6.70 -8.22
N LEU A 269 5.94 7.77 -8.77
CA LEU A 269 6.09 8.24 -10.15
C LEU A 269 7.35 9.09 -10.39
N GLY A 270 8.08 9.44 -9.33
CA GLY A 270 9.20 10.36 -9.41
C GLY A 270 8.78 11.85 -9.47
N PRO A 271 9.71 12.78 -9.21
CA PRO A 271 9.40 14.17 -8.83
C PRO A 271 8.93 15.08 -9.98
N ASN A 272 8.74 14.57 -11.20
CA ASN A 272 8.35 15.37 -12.37
C ASN A 272 7.18 14.76 -13.17
N ALA A 273 6.55 13.67 -12.71
CA ALA A 273 5.46 13.02 -13.43
C ALA A 273 4.21 13.92 -13.50
N ILE A 274 3.91 14.63 -12.40
CA ILE A 274 2.81 15.58 -12.31
C ILE A 274 3.37 17.01 -12.42
N ALA A 275 2.79 17.82 -13.30
CA ALA A 275 3.19 19.21 -13.51
C ALA A 275 2.92 20.06 -12.25
N ARG A 276 3.66 21.18 -12.08
CA ARG A 276 3.41 22.11 -10.97
C ARG A 276 2.01 22.72 -11.06
N TYR A 277 1.34 22.82 -9.91
CA TYR A 277 0.02 23.42 -9.83
C TYR A 277 -0.04 24.84 -10.40
N GLN A 278 -1.12 25.16 -11.13
CA GLN A 278 -1.37 26.48 -11.71
C GLN A 278 -2.60 27.19 -11.11
N GLY A 279 -3.32 26.54 -10.19
CA GLY A 279 -4.63 26.97 -9.67
C GLY A 279 -5.77 26.07 -10.18
N TYR A 280 -6.93 26.20 -9.55
CA TYR A 280 -8.16 25.50 -9.95
C TYR A 280 -8.61 25.88 -11.37
N ASP A 281 -8.96 24.87 -12.16
CA ASP A 281 -9.50 24.99 -13.51
C ASP A 281 -10.92 24.38 -13.56
N PRO A 282 -11.98 25.20 -13.70
CA PRO A 282 -13.36 24.71 -13.73
C PRO A 282 -13.71 23.94 -15.01
N ASP A 283 -12.87 23.96 -16.05
CA ASP A 283 -13.07 23.16 -17.27
C ASP A 283 -12.54 21.72 -17.12
N VAL A 284 -11.88 21.38 -15.99
CA VAL A 284 -11.37 20.03 -15.68
C VAL A 284 -12.41 19.20 -14.93
N ASN A 285 -12.68 17.99 -15.44
CA ASN A 285 -13.51 17.00 -14.74
C ASN A 285 -12.65 16.10 -13.82
N PRO A 286 -12.84 16.16 -12.49
CA PRO A 286 -12.08 15.38 -11.51
C PRO A 286 -12.51 13.91 -11.42
N GLY A 287 -13.64 13.51 -12.03
CA GLY A 287 -14.19 12.15 -11.92
C GLY A 287 -13.17 11.04 -12.18
N ILE A 288 -13.32 9.91 -11.48
CA ILE A 288 -12.38 8.80 -11.57
C ILE A 288 -12.52 8.08 -12.92
N ALA A 289 -11.40 7.74 -13.56
CA ALA A 289 -11.38 6.90 -14.75
C ALA A 289 -11.50 5.41 -14.38
N ASN A 290 -12.28 4.64 -15.15
CA ASN A 290 -12.51 3.22 -14.90
C ASN A 290 -11.20 2.42 -15.02
N GLU A 291 -10.32 2.85 -15.92
CA GLU A 291 -8.95 2.34 -16.12
C GLU A 291 -8.02 2.59 -14.92
N PHE A 292 -8.28 3.65 -14.13
CA PHE A 292 -7.56 3.95 -12.91
C PHE A 292 -8.03 3.03 -11.77
N ALA A 293 -9.31 3.13 -11.38
CA ALA A 293 -9.91 2.38 -10.27
C ALA A 293 -9.82 0.86 -10.44
N THR A 294 -10.03 0.37 -11.66
CA THR A 294 -10.18 -1.07 -11.92
C THR A 294 -8.88 -1.75 -12.37
N ALA A 295 -7.83 -0.98 -12.65
CA ALA A 295 -6.54 -1.53 -13.05
C ALA A 295 -5.35 -0.74 -12.51
N ALA A 296 -5.11 0.48 -12.99
CA ALA A 296 -3.82 1.13 -12.77
C ALA A 296 -3.52 1.42 -11.30
N TYR A 297 -4.52 1.77 -10.49
CA TYR A 297 -4.31 2.07 -9.07
C TYR A 297 -4.25 0.82 -8.17
N ARG A 298 -4.68 -0.34 -8.70
CA ARG A 298 -4.53 -1.67 -8.07
C ARG A 298 -3.11 -2.25 -8.16
N PHE A 299 -2.12 -1.41 -8.46
CA PHE A 299 -0.70 -1.78 -8.44
C PHE A 299 -0.24 -2.19 -7.04
N GLY A 300 -0.88 -1.65 -5.99
CA GLY A 300 -0.52 -1.93 -4.60
C GLY A 300 -0.62 -3.41 -4.24
N HIS A 301 -1.40 -4.21 -4.95
CA HIS A 301 -1.62 -5.63 -4.64
C HIS A 301 -0.37 -6.50 -4.83
N SER A 302 0.61 -6.10 -5.65
CA SER A 302 1.90 -6.82 -5.77
C SER A 302 2.89 -6.45 -4.64
N MET A 303 2.63 -5.35 -3.91
CA MET A 303 3.61 -4.73 -3.00
C MET A 303 3.60 -5.29 -1.57
N LEU A 304 2.62 -6.12 -1.19
CA LEU A 304 2.45 -6.61 0.17
C LEU A 304 3.41 -7.75 0.50
N GLY A 305 3.93 -7.75 1.74
CA GLY A 305 4.66 -8.88 2.32
C GLY A 305 3.74 -10.04 2.73
N THR A 306 4.31 -11.03 3.42
CA THR A 306 3.58 -12.21 3.93
C THR A 306 3.02 -12.03 5.34
N ASP A 307 3.40 -10.96 6.02
CA ASP A 307 3.32 -10.80 7.46
C ASP A 307 3.37 -9.32 7.86
N ILE A 308 2.89 -9.02 9.07
CA ILE A 308 2.84 -7.68 9.66
C ILE A 308 3.55 -7.74 11.02
N GLU A 309 4.61 -6.95 11.18
CA GLU A 309 5.35 -6.83 12.43
C GLU A 309 4.87 -5.66 13.30
N PHE A 310 5.28 -5.68 14.58
CA PHE A 310 4.96 -4.63 15.56
C PHE A 310 6.25 -4.14 16.23
N MET A 311 6.71 -2.93 15.93
CA MET A 311 8.05 -2.45 16.32
C MET A 311 8.03 -1.23 17.27
N ASP A 312 8.98 -1.14 18.19
CA ASP A 312 9.22 0.07 19.00
C ASP A 312 10.11 1.12 18.31
N ASN A 313 10.32 2.27 18.95
CA ASN A 313 11.18 3.35 18.42
C ASN A 313 12.62 2.88 18.12
N GLU A 314 13.14 1.94 18.90
CA GLU A 314 14.46 1.35 18.71
C GLU A 314 14.50 0.29 17.58
N GLY A 315 13.34 -0.17 17.12
CA GLY A 315 13.22 -1.22 16.10
C GLY A 315 13.17 -2.64 16.67
N ASN A 316 12.86 -2.81 17.96
CA ASN A 316 12.65 -4.13 18.56
C ASN A 316 11.20 -4.57 18.36
N THR A 317 11.00 -5.87 18.15
CA THR A 317 9.69 -6.52 18.15
C THR A 317 8.98 -6.35 19.49
N THR A 318 7.71 -5.92 19.46
CA THR A 318 6.86 -5.62 20.63
C THR A 318 5.68 -6.58 20.80
N HIS A 319 5.30 -7.27 19.73
CA HIS A 319 4.26 -8.27 19.68
C HIS A 319 4.67 -9.37 18.68
N GLU A 320 4.07 -10.56 18.77
CA GLU A 320 4.22 -11.62 17.77
C GLU A 320 3.79 -11.12 16.38
N GLU A 321 4.50 -11.54 15.33
CA GLU A 321 4.16 -11.24 13.93
C GLU A 321 2.79 -11.84 13.57
N LEU A 322 2.08 -11.19 12.65
CA LEU A 322 0.76 -11.61 12.20
C LEU A 322 0.84 -11.96 10.70
N GLU A 323 0.57 -13.21 10.31
CA GLU A 323 0.50 -13.57 8.88
C GLU A 323 -0.55 -12.68 8.18
N LEU A 324 -0.27 -12.21 6.96
CA LEU A 324 -1.16 -11.31 6.23
C LEU A 324 -2.57 -11.89 6.10
N ARG A 325 -2.70 -13.20 5.82
CA ARG A 325 -3.97 -13.93 5.77
C ARG A 325 -4.78 -13.90 7.08
N GLU A 326 -4.13 -13.76 8.23
CA GLU A 326 -4.77 -13.69 9.55
C GLU A 326 -5.13 -12.26 9.96
N SER A 327 -4.58 -11.25 9.25
CA SER A 327 -4.89 -9.84 9.47
C SER A 327 -6.25 -9.40 8.92
N PHE A 328 -6.81 -10.15 7.95
CA PHE A 328 -8.03 -9.76 7.26
C PHE A 328 -9.25 -9.81 8.18
N PHE A 329 -9.99 -8.70 8.23
CA PHE A 329 -11.20 -8.57 9.06
C PHE A 329 -10.98 -8.93 10.54
N ALA A 330 -9.81 -8.60 11.09
CA ALA A 330 -9.37 -8.94 12.45
C ALA A 330 -9.34 -7.73 13.43
N PRO A 331 -10.47 -7.03 13.71
CA PRO A 331 -10.48 -5.82 14.54
C PRO A 331 -10.05 -6.07 16.00
N GLY A 332 -10.04 -7.32 16.45
CA GLY A 332 -9.61 -7.72 17.80
C GLY A 332 -8.12 -7.53 18.10
N VAL A 333 -7.28 -7.28 17.10
CA VAL A 333 -5.82 -7.09 17.27
C VAL A 333 -5.47 -5.72 17.87
N LEU A 334 -6.14 -4.65 17.42
CA LEU A 334 -5.79 -3.28 17.81
C LEU A 334 -6.06 -2.91 19.29
N PRO A 335 -7.08 -3.46 19.99
CA PRO A 335 -7.27 -3.24 21.43
C PRO A 335 -6.10 -3.71 22.29
N GLU A 336 -5.29 -4.67 21.81
CA GLU A 336 -4.14 -5.21 22.53
C GLU A 336 -2.82 -4.56 22.09
N THR A 337 -2.66 -4.30 20.78
CA THR A 337 -1.42 -3.81 20.16
C THR A 337 -1.34 -2.29 20.01
N GLY A 338 -2.47 -1.59 19.94
CA GLY A 338 -2.53 -0.18 19.53
C GLY A 338 -2.17 -0.01 18.04
N ILE A 339 -1.73 1.20 17.64
CA ILE A 339 -1.31 1.46 16.25
C ILE A 339 0.18 1.74 16.10
N ASP A 340 0.86 2.09 17.20
CA ASP A 340 2.24 2.57 17.23
C ASP A 340 3.22 1.56 16.59
N GLY A 341 3.06 0.27 16.93
CA GLY A 341 3.89 -0.81 16.40
C GLY A 341 3.78 -0.98 14.88
N ILE A 342 2.56 -0.90 14.35
CA ILE A 342 2.26 -1.00 12.91
C ILE A 342 2.80 0.24 12.18
N MET A 343 2.54 1.45 12.70
CA MET A 343 3.06 2.70 12.11
C MET A 343 4.59 2.72 12.04
N LYS A 344 5.26 2.03 12.97
CA LYS A 344 6.70 1.87 12.98
C LYS A 344 7.19 0.79 12.00
N TYR A 345 6.49 -0.33 11.89
CA TYR A 345 6.73 -1.39 10.89
C TYR A 345 6.58 -0.85 9.46
N LEU A 346 5.44 -0.21 9.13
CA LEU A 346 5.17 0.36 7.81
C LEU A 346 6.24 1.35 7.31
N ALA A 347 6.92 2.04 8.24
CA ALA A 347 8.06 2.91 7.93
C ALA A 347 9.39 2.17 7.80
N SER A 348 9.54 1.01 8.42
CA SER A 348 10.83 0.34 8.57
C SER A 348 11.02 -0.81 7.59
N ASP A 349 9.93 -1.44 7.14
CA ASP A 349 9.99 -2.50 6.13
C ASP A 349 9.98 -1.97 4.69
N ARG A 350 10.52 -2.76 3.77
CA ARG A 350 10.55 -2.51 2.32
C ARG A 350 9.46 -3.33 1.65
N ALA A 351 8.59 -2.64 0.92
CA ALA A 351 7.56 -3.31 0.13
C ALA A 351 8.15 -4.26 -0.91
N GLN A 352 7.35 -5.24 -1.33
CA GLN A 352 7.60 -5.98 -2.56
C GLN A 352 7.52 -5.01 -3.78
N GLU A 353 7.99 -5.46 -4.93
CA GLU A 353 8.07 -4.67 -6.14
C GLU A 353 6.69 -4.47 -6.80
N ILE A 354 6.61 -3.46 -7.66
CA ILE A 354 5.46 -3.25 -8.54
C ILE A 354 5.76 -4.01 -9.84
N ASP A 355 5.45 -5.30 -9.83
CA ASP A 355 5.65 -6.22 -10.95
C ASP A 355 4.44 -7.16 -11.06
N THR A 356 4.58 -8.25 -11.81
CA THR A 356 3.52 -9.27 -11.90
C THR A 356 3.60 -10.33 -10.81
N LEU A 357 4.44 -10.23 -9.77
CA LEU A 357 4.50 -11.23 -8.71
C LEU A 357 3.52 -10.89 -7.58
N MET A 358 3.00 -11.91 -6.90
CA MET A 358 2.11 -11.70 -5.78
C MET A 358 2.19 -12.86 -4.78
N VAL A 359 2.23 -12.51 -3.49
CA VAL A 359 2.31 -13.44 -2.37
C VAL A 359 1.11 -14.39 -2.32
N ASP A 360 1.34 -15.62 -1.86
CA ASP A 360 0.29 -16.65 -1.78
C ASP A 360 -0.86 -16.25 -0.83
N ASP A 361 -0.59 -15.43 0.18
CA ASP A 361 -1.57 -14.84 1.10
C ASP A 361 -2.70 -14.10 0.37
N LEU A 362 -2.38 -13.45 -0.76
CA LEU A 362 -3.35 -12.77 -1.64
C LEU A 362 -3.75 -13.64 -2.84
N ARG A 363 -2.84 -14.47 -3.36
CA ARG A 363 -3.09 -15.26 -4.59
C ARG A 363 -3.84 -16.57 -4.33
N ASN A 364 -3.86 -17.05 -3.10
CA ASN A 364 -4.47 -18.33 -2.74
C ASN A 364 -5.26 -18.29 -1.42
N PHE A 365 -4.89 -17.42 -0.47
CA PHE A 365 -5.49 -17.39 0.87
C PHE A 365 -6.32 -16.12 1.17
N LEU A 366 -6.70 -15.34 0.14
CA LEU A 366 -7.45 -14.10 0.34
C LEU A 366 -8.78 -14.38 1.06
N PHE A 367 -8.93 -13.80 2.26
CA PHE A 367 -10.05 -14.00 3.18
C PHE A 367 -10.29 -15.46 3.61
N GLY A 368 -9.24 -16.30 3.59
CA GLY A 368 -9.20 -17.61 4.24
C GLY A 368 -8.69 -18.75 3.35
N PRO A 369 -8.83 -20.02 3.78
CA PRO A 369 -8.19 -21.13 3.09
C PRO A 369 -8.85 -21.52 1.75
N PRO A 370 -8.07 -21.95 0.74
CA PRO A 370 -8.55 -22.50 -0.52
C PRO A 370 -9.62 -23.58 -0.34
N GLY A 371 -10.61 -23.60 -1.24
CA GLY A 371 -11.73 -24.56 -1.18
C GLY A 371 -12.71 -24.34 -0.02
N SER A 372 -12.57 -23.24 0.72
CA SER A 372 -13.54 -22.75 1.72
C SER A 372 -13.93 -21.30 1.43
N SER A 373 -13.35 -20.31 2.13
CA SER A 373 -13.56 -18.88 1.87
C SER A 373 -12.45 -18.22 1.03
N GLY A 374 -11.33 -18.92 0.84
CA GLY A 374 -10.17 -18.40 0.12
C GLY A 374 -10.45 -18.03 -1.33
N MET A 375 -9.81 -16.96 -1.79
CA MET A 375 -9.88 -16.47 -3.16
C MET A 375 -8.47 -16.14 -3.69
N ASP A 376 -8.40 -15.74 -4.96
CA ASP A 376 -7.17 -15.32 -5.65
C ASP A 376 -7.34 -13.89 -6.16
N LEU A 377 -6.65 -12.94 -5.53
CA LEU A 377 -6.75 -11.50 -5.83
C LEU A 377 -6.35 -11.14 -7.27
N ALA A 378 -5.37 -11.83 -7.85
CA ALA A 378 -4.93 -11.57 -9.22
C ALA A 378 -6.00 -12.03 -10.21
N SER A 379 -6.59 -13.21 -9.98
CA SER A 379 -7.71 -13.70 -10.79
C SER A 379 -8.96 -12.80 -10.66
N LEU A 380 -9.24 -12.28 -9.45
CA LEU A 380 -10.34 -11.35 -9.20
C LEU A 380 -10.11 -10.01 -9.93
N ASN A 381 -8.90 -9.44 -9.88
CA ASN A 381 -8.54 -8.22 -10.61
C ASN A 381 -8.75 -8.38 -12.12
N ILE A 382 -8.24 -9.47 -12.72
CA ILE A 382 -8.40 -9.76 -14.14
C ILE A 382 -9.90 -9.88 -14.51
N GLN A 383 -10.66 -10.65 -13.74
CA GLN A 383 -12.08 -10.88 -14.01
C GLN A 383 -12.95 -9.64 -13.75
N ARG A 384 -12.58 -8.79 -12.78
CA ARG A 384 -13.19 -7.48 -12.52
C ARG A 384 -12.93 -6.50 -13.67
N GLY A 385 -11.74 -6.53 -14.27
CA GLY A 385 -11.45 -5.79 -15.51
C GLY A 385 -12.39 -6.18 -16.67
N ARG A 386 -12.69 -7.48 -16.83
CA ARG A 386 -13.64 -7.99 -17.83
C ARG A 386 -15.09 -7.62 -17.50
N ASP A 387 -15.48 -7.66 -16.23
CA ASP A 387 -16.78 -7.18 -15.74
C ASP A 387 -17.01 -5.69 -16.04
N HIS A 388 -15.98 -4.87 -15.85
CA HIS A 388 -15.97 -3.43 -16.15
C HIS A 388 -15.81 -3.11 -17.64
N GLY A 389 -15.62 -4.12 -18.50
CA GLY A 389 -15.38 -3.93 -19.93
C GLY A 389 -14.19 -3.01 -20.17
N LEU A 390 -13.09 -3.20 -19.43
CA LEU A 390 -11.84 -2.49 -19.71
C LEU A 390 -11.31 -2.92 -21.07
N ALA A 391 -10.77 -1.96 -21.83
CA ALA A 391 -10.09 -2.26 -23.08
C ALA A 391 -8.80 -3.05 -22.83
N SER A 392 -8.29 -3.71 -23.87
CA SER A 392 -6.99 -4.39 -23.79
C SER A 392 -5.88 -3.41 -23.39
N TYR A 393 -4.77 -3.94 -22.87
CA TYR A 393 -3.53 -3.19 -22.64
C TYR A 393 -3.16 -2.32 -23.86
N ASN A 394 -3.24 -2.91 -25.06
CA ASN A 394 -2.81 -2.28 -26.30
C ASN A 394 -3.81 -1.23 -26.83
N ASP A 395 -5.11 -1.43 -26.62
CA ASP A 395 -6.14 -0.43 -26.94
C ASP A 395 -6.11 0.74 -25.95
N THR A 396 -5.84 0.47 -24.67
CA THR A 396 -5.65 1.49 -23.64
C THR A 396 -4.40 2.32 -23.89
N ARG A 397 -3.26 1.70 -24.25
CA ARG A 397 -2.05 2.43 -24.70
C ARG A 397 -2.37 3.39 -25.85
N ALA A 398 -3.08 2.92 -26.87
CA ALA A 398 -3.47 3.76 -28.00
C ALA A 398 -4.42 4.91 -27.59
N ALA A 399 -5.35 4.68 -26.64
CA ALA A 399 -6.26 5.70 -26.12
C ALA A 399 -5.52 6.81 -25.34
N TYR A 400 -4.51 6.45 -24.56
CA TYR A 400 -3.60 7.40 -23.88
C TYR A 400 -2.50 7.98 -24.80
N GLY A 401 -2.53 7.68 -26.11
CA GLY A 401 -1.61 8.22 -27.10
C GLY A 401 -0.21 7.58 -27.14
N LEU A 402 -0.04 6.43 -26.49
CA LEU A 402 1.19 5.63 -26.47
C LEU A 402 1.25 4.67 -27.67
N GLU A 403 2.46 4.23 -28.04
CA GLU A 403 2.65 3.23 -29.09
C GLU A 403 2.18 1.85 -28.60
N ARG A 404 1.46 1.10 -29.46
CA ARG A 404 1.07 -0.28 -29.19
C ARG A 404 2.29 -1.19 -29.18
N ALA A 405 2.35 -2.13 -28.23
CA ALA A 405 3.25 -3.26 -28.28
C ALA A 405 2.91 -4.17 -29.47
N THR A 406 3.92 -4.76 -30.10
CA THR A 406 3.79 -5.68 -31.25
C THR A 406 4.30 -7.09 -30.94
N ASP A 407 5.13 -7.22 -29.91
CA ASP A 407 5.63 -8.46 -29.33
C ASP A 407 5.60 -8.36 -27.78
N PHE A 408 5.68 -9.46 -27.05
CA PHE A 408 5.81 -9.44 -25.59
C PHE A 408 7.13 -8.77 -25.15
N SER A 409 8.17 -8.80 -26.00
CA SER A 409 9.41 -8.05 -25.73
C SER A 409 9.28 -6.53 -25.82
N ASP A 410 8.15 -6.01 -26.32
CA ASP A 410 7.85 -4.58 -26.28
C ASP A 410 7.19 -4.17 -24.95
N ILE A 411 6.72 -5.13 -24.14
CA ILE A 411 6.19 -4.91 -22.79
C ILE A 411 7.33 -4.96 -21.77
N THR A 412 8.08 -6.07 -21.76
CA THR A 412 9.07 -6.36 -20.71
C THR A 412 10.39 -6.85 -21.28
N SER A 413 11.50 -6.51 -20.63
CA SER A 413 12.82 -7.05 -20.93
C SER A 413 13.08 -8.42 -20.30
N ASP A 414 12.22 -8.87 -19.38
CA ASP A 414 12.32 -10.18 -18.74
C ASP A 414 11.89 -11.29 -19.70
N ILE A 415 12.84 -12.17 -20.02
CA ILE A 415 12.67 -13.28 -20.96
C ILE A 415 11.82 -14.41 -20.37
N GLU A 416 11.77 -14.58 -19.05
CA GLU A 416 10.93 -15.55 -18.36
C GLU A 416 9.48 -15.05 -18.31
N LEU A 417 9.25 -13.77 -17.98
CA LEU A 417 7.92 -13.16 -18.04
C LEU A 417 7.35 -13.13 -19.47
N GLN A 418 8.16 -12.84 -20.49
CA GLN A 418 7.77 -12.99 -21.91
C GLN A 418 7.27 -14.40 -22.23
N GLN A 419 7.90 -15.43 -21.66
CA GLN A 419 7.49 -16.83 -21.87
C GLN A 419 6.18 -17.13 -21.14
N SER A 420 6.03 -16.75 -19.87
CA SER A 420 4.78 -16.89 -19.11
C SER A 420 3.60 -16.21 -19.79
N LEU A 421 3.78 -14.99 -20.32
CA LEU A 421 2.76 -14.28 -21.10
C LEU A 421 2.41 -15.04 -22.40
N ALA A 422 3.40 -15.57 -23.11
CA ALA A 422 3.20 -16.33 -24.34
C ALA A 422 2.63 -17.75 -24.12
N GLU A 423 2.65 -18.29 -22.90
CA GLU A 423 1.98 -19.55 -22.54
C GLU A 423 0.45 -19.37 -22.43
N VAL A 424 -0.02 -18.21 -21.96
CA VAL A 424 -1.45 -17.93 -21.75
C VAL A 424 -2.08 -17.07 -22.84
N TYR A 425 -1.36 -16.10 -23.41
CA TYR A 425 -1.85 -15.22 -24.49
C TYR A 425 -1.31 -15.63 -25.86
N THR A 426 -2.18 -15.73 -26.86
CA THR A 426 -1.76 -16.04 -28.24
C THR A 426 -1.31 -14.81 -29.04
N SER A 427 -1.58 -13.61 -28.52
CA SER A 427 -1.18 -12.33 -29.10
C SER A 427 -1.12 -11.25 -28.01
N VAL A 428 -0.21 -10.29 -28.18
CA VAL A 428 -0.07 -9.11 -27.31
C VAL A 428 -1.33 -8.23 -27.29
N ASP A 429 -2.16 -8.27 -28.34
CA ASP A 429 -3.46 -7.56 -28.38
C ASP A 429 -4.53 -8.20 -27.46
N GLN A 430 -4.28 -9.39 -26.89
CA GLN A 430 -5.20 -10.03 -25.93
C GLN A 430 -4.89 -9.69 -24.46
N VAL A 431 -3.73 -9.10 -24.16
CA VAL A 431 -3.29 -8.85 -22.78
C VAL A 431 -4.23 -7.84 -22.11
N GLU A 432 -4.83 -8.21 -20.98
CA GLU A 432 -5.64 -7.30 -20.18
C GLU A 432 -4.83 -6.14 -19.58
N LEU A 433 -5.49 -4.99 -19.40
CA LEU A 433 -4.88 -3.76 -18.91
C LEU A 433 -4.08 -3.94 -17.60
N TRP A 434 -4.64 -4.63 -16.60
CA TRP A 434 -3.95 -4.81 -15.31
C TRP A 434 -2.67 -5.65 -15.45
N VAL A 435 -2.74 -6.74 -16.24
CA VAL A 435 -1.60 -7.64 -16.47
C VAL A 435 -0.51 -6.95 -17.27
N GLY A 436 -0.87 -6.30 -18.38
CA GLY A 436 0.11 -5.61 -19.23
C GLY A 436 0.76 -4.40 -18.55
N GLY A 437 0.02 -3.65 -17.73
CA GLY A 437 0.55 -2.49 -17.03
C GLY A 437 1.49 -2.82 -15.85
N LEU A 438 1.29 -3.97 -15.19
CA LEU A 438 2.24 -4.51 -14.20
C LEU A 438 3.46 -5.19 -14.85
N ALA A 439 3.30 -5.76 -16.04
CA ALA A 439 4.39 -6.41 -16.77
C ALA A 439 5.39 -5.42 -17.40
N GLU A 440 5.03 -4.15 -17.56
CA GLU A 440 5.89 -3.15 -18.22
C GLU A 440 7.21 -2.89 -17.47
N ASP A 441 8.33 -2.90 -18.20
CA ASP A 441 9.63 -2.43 -17.71
C ASP A 441 9.49 -1.04 -17.07
N HIS A 442 10.05 -0.85 -15.87
CA HIS A 442 9.91 0.41 -15.14
C HIS A 442 10.53 1.59 -15.87
N LEU A 443 9.75 2.67 -16.04
CA LEU A 443 10.28 3.93 -16.53
C LEU A 443 11.34 4.47 -15.58
N ARG A 444 12.49 4.86 -16.15
CA ARG A 444 13.66 5.31 -15.39
C ARG A 444 13.34 6.44 -14.42
N GLY A 445 13.30 6.10 -13.12
CA GLY A 445 13.06 7.04 -12.03
C GLY A 445 11.65 7.01 -11.45
N THR A 446 10.78 6.15 -11.98
CA THR A 446 9.48 5.71 -11.44
C THR A 446 9.63 4.27 -10.90
N SER A 447 8.63 3.72 -10.19
CA SER A 447 8.52 2.27 -9.89
C SER A 447 7.46 1.60 -10.77
N MET A 448 7.24 2.05 -12.01
CA MET A 448 6.09 1.63 -12.82
C MET A 448 6.41 1.67 -14.31
N GLY A 449 5.66 0.89 -15.09
CA GLY A 449 5.59 1.03 -16.54
C GLY A 449 5.17 2.42 -17.03
N GLU A 450 5.30 2.64 -18.34
CA GLU A 450 4.88 3.86 -19.02
C GLU A 450 3.37 4.08 -18.93
N LEU A 451 2.56 3.03 -19.17
CA LEU A 451 1.11 3.12 -19.20
C LEU A 451 0.54 3.50 -17.83
N PHE A 452 0.91 2.76 -16.78
CA PHE A 452 0.45 3.05 -15.42
C PHE A 452 0.98 4.40 -14.91
N THR A 453 2.21 4.79 -15.25
CA THR A 453 2.71 6.14 -14.95
C THR A 453 1.82 7.21 -15.56
N VAL A 454 1.38 7.03 -16.82
CA VAL A 454 0.50 7.99 -17.51
C VAL A 454 -0.92 8.02 -16.94
N ILE A 455 -1.55 6.86 -16.70
CA ILE A 455 -2.91 6.77 -16.15
C ILE A 455 -2.98 7.45 -14.76
N ILE A 456 -2.04 7.13 -13.88
CA ILE A 456 -2.02 7.65 -12.51
C ILE A 456 -1.67 9.14 -12.51
N ALA A 457 -0.70 9.58 -13.32
CA ALA A 457 -0.37 11.00 -13.43
C ALA A 457 -1.53 11.84 -14.00
N ASP A 458 -2.29 11.31 -14.96
CA ASP A 458 -3.51 11.95 -15.48
C ASP A 458 -4.58 12.09 -14.39
N GLN A 459 -4.95 10.99 -13.73
CA GLN A 459 -6.00 11.01 -12.70
C GLN A 459 -5.66 11.97 -11.57
N PHE A 460 -4.47 11.88 -10.98
CA PHE A 460 -4.07 12.79 -9.89
C PHE A 460 -3.88 14.24 -10.35
N THR A 461 -3.57 14.49 -11.64
CA THR A 461 -3.61 15.86 -12.17
C THR A 461 -5.05 16.38 -12.21
N ARG A 462 -6.01 15.58 -12.69
CA ARG A 462 -7.44 15.97 -12.74
C ARG A 462 -8.05 16.14 -11.35
N LEU A 463 -7.71 15.28 -10.40
CA LEU A 463 -8.12 15.41 -8.98
C LEU A 463 -7.64 16.70 -8.33
N ARG A 464 -6.46 17.20 -8.71
CA ARG A 464 -5.89 18.43 -8.16
C ARG A 464 -6.38 19.69 -8.87
N ASP A 465 -6.42 19.64 -10.20
CA ASP A 465 -6.67 20.80 -11.03
C ASP A 465 -8.17 21.08 -11.14
N GLY A 466 -9.02 20.04 -11.06
CA GLY A 466 -10.47 20.12 -10.99
C GLY A 466 -11.07 20.27 -9.57
N ASP A 467 -10.25 20.32 -8.51
CA ASP A 467 -10.73 20.51 -7.13
C ASP A 467 -10.64 21.98 -6.68
N ARG A 468 -11.82 22.60 -6.48
CA ARG A 468 -11.95 23.96 -5.95
C ARG A 468 -11.49 24.07 -4.49
N PHE A 469 -11.52 22.96 -3.75
CA PHE A 469 -11.10 22.84 -2.35
C PHE A 469 -9.66 22.35 -2.18
N TYR A 470 -8.87 22.24 -3.26
CA TYR A 470 -7.46 21.86 -3.15
C TYR A 470 -6.69 22.84 -2.25
N PHE A 471 -5.85 22.33 -1.35
CA PHE A 471 -5.31 23.11 -0.24
C PHE A 471 -4.53 24.37 -0.66
N GLU A 472 -3.88 24.35 -1.84
CA GLU A 472 -3.17 25.53 -2.37
C GLU A 472 -4.09 26.68 -2.83
N ASN A 473 -5.38 26.41 -3.08
CA ASN A 473 -6.41 27.44 -3.27
C ASN A 473 -6.97 27.94 -1.94
N LEU A 474 -7.01 27.06 -0.94
CA LEU A 474 -7.69 27.29 0.34
C LEU A 474 -6.84 28.06 1.35
N TYR A 475 -5.51 27.87 1.33
CA TYR A 475 -4.59 28.43 2.32
C TYR A 475 -3.56 29.36 1.68
N THR A 476 -3.05 30.32 2.44
CA THR A 476 -1.97 31.24 2.00
C THR A 476 -1.03 31.56 3.16
N GLY A 477 0.09 32.23 2.90
CA GLY A 477 0.94 32.75 3.96
C GLY A 477 1.66 31.67 4.77
N ALA A 478 1.47 31.67 6.09
CA ALA A 478 2.12 30.73 7.01
C ALA A 478 1.51 29.32 6.88
N ASP A 479 0.19 29.23 6.91
CA ASP A 479 -0.59 27.98 6.86
C ASP A 479 -0.25 27.17 5.60
N LEU A 480 -0.20 27.83 4.43
CA LEU A 480 0.23 27.18 3.19
C LEU A 480 1.71 26.76 3.20
N ALA A 481 2.56 27.51 3.90
CA ALA A 481 3.96 27.15 4.06
C ALA A 481 4.14 25.98 5.04
N GLU A 482 3.25 25.82 6.01
CA GLU A 482 3.20 24.68 6.93
C GLU A 482 2.74 23.42 6.17
N LEU A 483 1.54 23.44 5.57
CA LEU A 483 0.98 22.33 4.80
C LEU A 483 1.93 21.80 3.71
N ARG A 484 2.61 22.69 2.96
CA ARG A 484 3.64 22.29 1.95
C ARG A 484 4.87 21.58 2.53
N HIS A 485 5.07 21.61 3.84
CA HIS A 485 6.18 20.94 4.53
C HIS A 485 5.70 19.92 5.58
N THR A 486 4.40 19.67 5.68
CA THR A 486 3.84 18.56 6.48
C THR A 486 4.27 17.24 5.84
N HIS A 487 4.88 16.36 6.65
CA HIS A 487 5.18 14.99 6.26
C HIS A 487 4.24 14.01 6.97
N LEU A 488 4.00 12.84 6.40
CA LEU A 488 3.27 11.77 7.11
C LEU A 488 3.99 11.38 8.42
N ALA A 489 5.33 11.48 8.44
CA ALA A 489 6.12 11.32 9.65
C ALA A 489 5.72 12.29 10.79
N ASP A 490 5.23 13.48 10.46
CA ASP A 490 4.85 14.50 11.45
C ASP A 490 3.44 14.19 12.01
N VAL A 491 2.50 13.78 11.15
CA VAL A 491 1.17 13.27 11.58
C VAL A 491 1.31 12.04 12.49
N ILE A 492 2.21 11.10 12.17
CA ILE A 492 2.48 9.94 13.04
C ILE A 492 3.02 10.38 14.41
N ARG A 493 4.02 11.27 14.45
CA ARG A 493 4.60 11.79 15.71
C ARG A 493 3.60 12.57 16.56
N ASN A 494 2.63 13.23 15.93
CA ASN A 494 1.59 14.00 16.62
C ASN A 494 0.54 13.12 17.31
N ASN A 495 0.36 11.87 16.88
CA ASN A 495 -0.77 11.01 17.27
C ASN A 495 -0.37 9.62 17.83
N THR A 496 0.92 9.37 18.01
CA THR A 496 1.51 8.14 18.55
C THR A 496 2.65 8.47 19.51
N THR A 497 3.26 7.46 20.14
CA THR A 497 4.51 7.58 20.90
C THR A 497 5.76 7.40 20.05
N ILE A 498 5.61 7.16 18.74
CA ILE A 498 6.72 6.97 17.81
C ILE A 498 7.36 8.33 17.50
N ASP A 499 8.64 8.50 17.83
CA ASP A 499 9.44 9.68 17.49
C ASP A 499 10.56 9.37 16.45
N ASN A 500 10.98 8.11 16.37
CA ASN A 500 12.14 7.67 15.58
C ASN A 500 11.77 7.15 14.17
N LEU A 501 11.33 8.08 13.32
CA LEU A 501 11.05 7.84 11.89
C LEU A 501 12.02 8.60 11.00
N GLN A 502 12.23 8.12 9.76
CA GLN A 502 12.78 8.94 8.68
C GLN A 502 11.79 10.05 8.30
N ARG A 503 12.26 11.08 7.58
CA ARG A 503 11.42 12.26 7.26
C ARG A 503 10.32 11.95 6.25
N ASN A 504 10.67 11.24 5.17
CA ASN A 504 9.72 10.75 4.18
C ASN A 504 9.53 9.26 4.46
N VAL A 505 8.37 8.86 4.98
CA VAL A 505 8.18 7.48 5.45
C VAL A 505 8.07 6.48 4.31
N PHE A 506 7.65 6.91 3.11
CA PHE A 506 7.53 6.13 1.87
C PHE A 506 8.84 5.59 1.29
N ARG A 507 9.98 5.88 1.92
CA ARG A 507 11.29 5.40 1.50
C ARG A 507 12.12 4.93 2.69
N PHE A 508 12.38 3.63 2.76
CA PHE A 508 13.28 3.07 3.73
C PHE A 508 14.70 2.92 3.14
N ARG A 509 15.63 3.78 3.55
CA ARG A 509 17.02 3.77 3.06
C ARG A 509 18.02 3.81 4.21
N ALA A 510 18.50 2.65 4.62
CA ALA A 510 19.61 2.55 5.54
C ALA A 510 20.94 2.34 4.80
N GLU A 511 21.97 3.09 5.19
CA GLU A 511 23.31 3.03 4.59
C GLU A 511 24.37 3.19 5.68
N VAL A 512 25.47 2.43 5.60
CA VAL A 512 26.65 2.62 6.47
C VAL A 512 27.85 3.00 5.60
N SER A 513 28.55 4.10 5.92
CA SER A 513 29.69 4.57 5.13
C SER A 513 30.84 5.18 5.95
N GLY A 514 32.04 5.08 5.38
CA GLY A 514 33.26 5.58 6.00
C GLY A 514 34.42 5.68 5.00
N ARG A 515 35.61 5.97 5.54
CA ARG A 515 36.86 6.04 4.78
C ARG A 515 38.00 5.26 5.44
N VAL A 516 38.71 4.48 4.64
CA VAL A 516 40.04 3.96 4.99
C VAL A 516 41.10 4.97 4.56
N THR A 517 41.85 5.50 5.52
CA THR A 517 42.87 6.52 5.31
C THR A 517 44.25 6.07 5.76
N ARG A 518 45.31 6.66 5.19
CA ARG A 518 46.69 6.35 5.54
C ARG A 518 47.28 7.36 6.52
N VAL A 519 47.81 6.85 7.63
CA VAL A 519 48.70 7.59 8.52
C VAL A 519 50.13 7.45 8.01
N ASP A 520 50.68 8.52 7.44
CA ASP A 520 52.12 8.60 7.20
C ASP A 520 52.82 8.80 8.55
N GLY A 521 53.81 7.95 8.87
CA GLY A 521 54.56 8.02 10.13
C GLY A 521 55.34 9.34 10.31
N PRO A 522 55.91 9.60 11.50
CA PRO A 522 56.50 10.90 11.84
C PRO A 522 57.74 11.25 10.99
N GLN A 523 57.52 11.85 9.82
CA GLN A 523 58.54 12.54 9.06
C GLN A 523 58.66 13.98 9.59
N ALA A 524 59.85 14.34 10.07
CA ALA A 524 60.13 15.56 10.81
C ALA A 524 60.06 16.89 9.99
N ASN A 525 59.31 16.93 8.87
CA ASN A 525 59.21 18.11 8.00
C ASN A 525 58.00 18.08 7.03
N ARG A 526 56.76 17.95 7.53
CA ARG A 526 55.55 18.22 6.73
C ARG A 526 54.50 19.05 7.47
N VAL A 527 53.90 19.97 6.72
CA VAL A 527 52.75 20.81 7.10
C VAL A 527 51.47 19.94 7.12
N PRO A 528 50.49 20.20 7.99
CA PRO A 528 49.24 19.44 8.03
C PRO A 528 48.50 19.48 6.68
N GLY A 529 48.13 18.31 6.17
CA GLY A 529 47.37 18.14 4.93
C GLY A 529 46.60 16.82 4.97
N GLN A 530 45.41 16.80 4.38
CA GLN A 530 44.39 15.76 4.57
C GLN A 530 44.91 14.31 4.52
N PRO A 531 44.38 13.40 5.37
CA PRO A 531 44.64 11.97 5.28
C PRO A 531 44.38 11.44 3.87
N ARG A 532 45.33 10.66 3.33
CA ARG A 532 45.20 10.09 1.99
C ARG A 532 44.35 8.83 2.05
N GLY A 533 43.29 8.74 1.26
CA GLY A 533 42.52 7.51 1.12
C GLY A 533 43.37 6.34 0.61
N VAL A 534 43.06 5.13 1.05
CA VAL A 534 43.67 3.88 0.57
C VAL A 534 42.63 3.06 -0.17
N ALA A 535 42.94 2.63 -1.39
CA ALA A 535 42.05 1.85 -2.24
C ALA A 535 42.27 0.34 -2.07
N GLY A 536 41.25 -0.46 -2.37
CA GLY A 536 41.32 -1.92 -2.39
C GLY A 536 41.52 -2.53 -1.00
N VAL A 537 41.07 -1.86 0.05
CA VAL A 537 41.02 -2.42 1.40
C VAL A 537 39.60 -2.93 1.62
N THR A 538 39.47 -4.21 1.97
CA THR A 538 38.18 -4.84 2.28
C THR A 538 37.70 -4.41 3.66
N VAL A 539 36.47 -3.90 3.70
CA VAL A 539 35.72 -3.59 4.91
C VAL A 539 34.54 -4.54 4.96
N ASN A 540 34.28 -5.16 6.10
CA ASN A 540 33.18 -6.08 6.31
C ASN A 540 32.14 -5.43 7.21
N LEU A 541 30.87 -5.70 6.93
CA LEU A 541 29.74 -5.46 7.80
C LEU A 541 29.33 -6.80 8.40
N LEU A 542 29.34 -6.87 9.73
CA LEU A 542 28.91 -8.03 10.49
C LEU A 542 27.56 -7.73 11.14
N ASP A 543 26.73 -8.73 11.34
CA ASP A 543 25.51 -8.66 12.16
C ASP A 543 25.80 -8.80 13.67
N GLU A 544 24.75 -8.91 14.49
CA GLU A 544 24.85 -9.15 15.93
C GLU A 544 25.44 -10.53 16.28
N SER A 545 25.19 -11.55 15.44
CA SER A 545 25.80 -12.88 15.58
C SER A 545 27.31 -12.87 15.31
N GLY A 546 27.79 -11.86 14.57
CA GLY A 546 29.17 -11.71 14.13
C GLY A 546 29.44 -12.35 12.76
N ASP A 547 28.41 -12.71 12.01
CA ASP A 547 28.51 -13.24 10.65
C ASP A 547 28.60 -12.07 9.64
N ILE A 548 29.39 -12.26 8.57
CA ILE A 548 29.60 -11.21 7.56
C ILE A 548 28.40 -11.17 6.62
N VAL A 549 27.55 -10.15 6.78
CA VAL A 549 26.39 -9.90 5.91
C VAL A 549 26.76 -9.14 4.63
N ALA A 550 27.82 -8.32 4.65
CA ALA A 550 28.30 -7.63 3.46
C ALA A 550 29.80 -7.31 3.48
N SER A 551 30.42 -7.19 2.31
CA SER A 551 31.82 -6.77 2.15
C SER A 551 31.95 -5.70 1.07
N ALA A 552 32.68 -4.61 1.36
CA ALA A 552 32.92 -3.50 0.45
C ALA A 552 34.43 -3.21 0.33
N GLN A 553 34.91 -2.93 -0.89
CA GLN A 553 36.29 -2.45 -1.10
C GLN A 553 36.35 -0.93 -1.16
N SER A 554 37.35 -0.35 -0.49
CA SER A 554 37.57 1.09 -0.50
C SER A 554 37.99 1.64 -1.87
N ASP A 555 37.42 2.78 -2.27
CA ASP A 555 37.70 3.44 -3.55
C ASP A 555 39.06 4.19 -3.56
N ARG A 556 39.41 4.82 -4.69
CA ARG A 556 40.62 5.65 -4.85
C ARG A 556 40.74 6.84 -3.88
N LEU A 557 39.67 7.20 -3.17
CA LEU A 557 39.58 8.23 -2.15
C LEU A 557 39.41 7.63 -0.74
N GLY A 558 39.54 6.31 -0.61
CA GLY A 558 39.39 5.53 0.61
C GLY A 558 37.95 5.21 1.00
N ARG A 559 36.94 5.65 0.23
CA ARG A 559 35.52 5.54 0.61
C ARG A 559 35.00 4.14 0.40
N TYR A 560 34.20 3.65 1.33
CA TYR A 560 33.39 2.44 1.19
C TYR A 560 31.95 2.75 1.64
N ARG A 561 31.01 1.88 1.25
CA ARG A 561 29.59 1.98 1.57
C ARG A 561 28.98 0.58 1.62
N PHE A 562 28.07 0.40 2.58
CA PHE A 562 27.00 -0.60 2.57
C PHE A 562 25.67 0.15 2.41
N SER A 563 24.73 -0.43 1.67
CA SER A 563 23.39 0.10 1.36
C SER A 563 22.37 -1.04 1.53
N GLU A 564 21.07 -0.77 1.39
CA GLU A 564 20.01 -1.79 1.47
C GLU A 564 20.12 -2.63 2.76
N LEU A 565 20.41 -1.94 3.87
CA LEU A 565 20.48 -2.56 5.20
C LEU A 565 19.11 -2.59 5.86
N ASP A 566 18.87 -3.59 6.69
CA ASP A 566 17.67 -3.71 7.50
C ASP A 566 17.81 -2.98 8.84
N LEU A 567 16.78 -3.04 9.69
CA LEU A 567 16.92 -2.69 11.10
C LEU A 567 17.85 -3.71 11.79
N GLY A 568 18.58 -3.24 12.81
CA GLY A 568 19.37 -4.13 13.65
C GLY A 568 20.69 -3.55 14.14
N GLN A 569 21.44 -4.39 14.84
CA GLN A 569 22.79 -4.08 15.30
C GLN A 569 23.83 -4.67 14.34
N TYR A 570 24.73 -3.81 13.87
CA TYR A 570 25.80 -4.17 12.96
C TYR A 570 27.17 -3.77 13.53
N ARG A 571 28.23 -4.45 13.10
CA ARG A 571 29.61 -4.10 13.40
C ARG A 571 30.44 -3.99 12.13
N VAL A 572 31.03 -2.82 11.90
CA VAL A 572 31.92 -2.59 10.76
C VAL A 572 33.35 -2.95 11.16
N GLU A 573 34.02 -3.80 10.38
CA GLU A 573 35.39 -4.25 10.62
C GLU A 573 36.30 -4.14 9.37
N LEU A 574 37.61 -4.10 9.60
CA LEU A 574 38.62 -4.05 8.54
C LEU A 574 39.34 -5.39 8.36
N GLU A 575 39.38 -5.91 7.14
CA GLU A 575 40.28 -7.01 6.79
C GLU A 575 41.66 -6.44 6.42
N LEU A 576 42.62 -6.58 7.34
CA LEU A 576 43.98 -6.06 7.17
C LEU A 576 44.86 -7.02 6.36
N ALA A 577 45.47 -6.52 5.28
CA ALA A 577 46.53 -7.26 4.60
C ALA A 577 47.80 -7.33 5.47
N GLY A 578 48.62 -8.37 5.30
CA GLY A 578 49.81 -8.62 6.15
C GLY A 578 50.93 -7.57 6.13
N ASN A 579 50.81 -6.49 5.34
CA ASN A 579 51.68 -5.31 5.35
C ASN A 579 50.97 -4.04 5.88
N GLN A 580 49.79 -4.17 6.47
CA GLN A 580 48.98 -3.09 7.03
C GLN A 580 48.88 -3.26 8.55
N GLN A 581 48.91 -2.14 9.27
CA GLN A 581 48.63 -2.08 10.70
C GLN A 581 47.58 -1.01 10.95
N LEU A 582 46.56 -1.35 11.73
CA LEU A 582 45.50 -0.42 12.09
C LEU A 582 45.95 0.57 13.17
N ILE A 583 45.45 1.81 13.08
CA ILE A 583 45.73 2.93 13.98
C ILE A 583 44.38 3.47 14.45
N GLY A 584 43.91 3.03 15.61
CA GLY A 584 42.60 3.41 16.16
C GLY A 584 41.73 2.21 16.50
N PRO A 585 40.40 2.33 16.46
CA PRO A 585 39.48 1.24 16.79
C PRO A 585 39.54 0.12 15.74
N SER A 586 39.40 -1.13 16.19
CA SER A 586 39.31 -2.33 15.34
C SER A 586 37.99 -2.45 14.60
N SER A 587 36.94 -1.89 15.17
CA SER A 587 35.56 -1.98 14.71
C SER A 587 34.79 -0.71 15.04
N HIS A 588 33.63 -0.52 14.41
CA HIS A 588 32.61 0.44 14.84
C HIS A 588 31.26 -0.27 14.93
N ASP A 589 30.60 -0.18 16.08
CA ASP A 589 29.25 -0.72 16.28
C ASP A 589 28.21 0.31 15.81
N VAL A 590 27.15 -0.16 15.17
CA VAL A 590 26.13 0.65 14.49
C VAL A 590 24.74 0.06 14.70
N ALA A 591 23.84 0.82 15.33
CA ALA A 591 22.42 0.55 15.32
C ALA A 591 21.76 1.20 14.10
N ILE A 592 21.02 0.43 13.30
CA ILE A 592 20.06 0.93 12.31
C ILE A 592 18.67 0.77 12.92
N THR A 593 18.01 1.88 13.21
CA THR A 593 16.71 1.91 13.91
C THR A 593 15.60 2.60 13.09
N ARG A 594 15.91 3.00 11.85
CA ARG A 594 15.00 3.58 10.84
C ARG A 594 15.76 3.72 9.50
N GLY A 595 15.12 4.23 8.45
CA GLY A 595 15.82 4.61 7.22
C GLY A 595 16.83 5.74 7.45
N MET A 596 18.11 5.42 7.66
CA MET A 596 19.15 6.40 7.99
C MET A 596 20.54 6.10 7.40
N GLY A 597 21.22 7.17 6.97
CA GLY A 597 22.63 7.12 6.56
C GLY A 597 23.59 7.34 7.73
N VAL A 598 24.22 6.28 8.19
CA VAL A 598 25.26 6.30 9.23
C VAL A 598 26.64 6.50 8.58
N ASN A 599 27.27 7.63 8.88
CA ASN A 599 28.49 8.09 8.20
C ASN A 599 29.64 8.32 9.18
N ARG A 600 30.88 8.28 8.65
CA ARG A 600 32.17 8.48 9.36
C ARG A 600 32.60 7.28 10.19
N MET A 601 32.30 6.07 9.71
CA MET A 601 32.94 4.84 10.19
C MET A 601 34.37 4.76 9.65
N ASP A 602 35.17 5.77 10.00
CA ASP A 602 36.49 5.97 9.41
C ASP A 602 37.53 5.08 10.09
N PHE A 603 38.43 4.53 9.28
CA PHE A 603 39.58 3.76 9.71
C PHE A 603 40.87 4.43 9.24
N ALA A 604 41.93 4.25 10.03
CA ALA A 604 43.24 4.79 9.72
C ALA A 604 44.28 3.66 9.79
N ILE A 605 45.01 3.42 8.70
CA ILE A 605 46.04 2.37 8.61
C ILE A 605 47.43 2.95 8.36
N GLN A 606 48.44 2.26 8.85
CA GLN A 606 49.84 2.47 8.55
C GLN A 606 50.36 1.30 7.71
N LEU A 607 51.10 1.60 6.64
CA LEU A 607 51.80 0.56 5.87
C LEU A 607 53.11 0.21 6.58
N VAL A 608 53.28 -1.06 6.93
CA VAL A 608 54.49 -1.59 7.55
C VAL A 608 55.36 -2.17 6.44
N ASN A 609 56.58 -1.63 6.28
CA ASN A 609 57.55 -2.24 5.37
C ASN A 609 57.91 -3.63 5.90
N PRO A 610 57.88 -4.69 5.07
CA PRO A 610 58.41 -5.99 5.49
C PRO A 610 59.89 -5.82 5.82
N ALA A 611 60.29 -6.33 6.99
CA ALA A 611 61.68 -6.22 7.43
C ALA A 611 62.61 -6.88 6.41
N SER A 612 63.61 -6.12 5.91
CA SER A 612 64.63 -6.67 5.02
C SER A 612 65.26 -7.91 5.65
N PRO A 613 65.32 -9.06 4.96
CA PRO A 613 65.95 -10.25 5.51
C PRO A 613 67.41 -9.95 5.82
N THR A 614 67.80 -10.10 7.09
CA THR A 614 69.19 -9.98 7.51
C THR A 614 70.01 -11.05 6.81
N GLY A 615 70.85 -10.64 5.85
CA GLY A 615 71.69 -11.54 5.08
C GLY A 615 72.66 -12.35 5.97
N PRO A 616 73.11 -13.52 5.52
CA PRO A 616 73.93 -14.42 6.32
C PRO A 616 75.32 -13.84 6.61
N ASP A 617 75.84 -14.13 7.80
CA ASP A 617 77.20 -13.80 8.20
C ASP A 617 78.25 -14.27 7.18
N SER A 618 79.31 -13.49 7.02
CA SER A 618 80.55 -13.93 6.36
C SER A 618 81.77 -13.29 7.03
N PRO A 619 82.93 -14.00 7.06
CA PRO A 619 83.74 -13.98 8.28
C PRO A 619 85.00 -13.11 8.24
N GLY A 620 85.20 -12.36 9.32
CA GLY A 620 86.49 -12.30 10.03
C GLY A 620 87.59 -11.34 9.54
N ARG A 621 88.03 -10.44 10.45
CA ARG A 621 89.44 -10.08 10.66
C ARG A 621 89.63 -9.50 12.10
N PRO A 622 90.87 -9.44 12.64
CA PRO A 622 91.09 -9.72 14.06
C PRO A 622 91.56 -8.53 14.92
N ALA A 623 91.48 -8.70 16.25
CA ALA A 623 91.83 -7.72 17.26
C ALA A 623 93.32 -7.73 17.70
N PRO A 624 93.78 -6.63 18.35
CA PRO A 624 94.74 -6.66 19.46
C PRO A 624 94.09 -6.14 20.76
N ARG A 625 94.10 -6.87 21.91
CA ARG A 625 95.22 -7.06 22.88
C ARG A 625 95.66 -5.73 23.53
N GLN A 626 95.69 -5.48 24.86
CA GLN A 626 95.99 -6.26 26.09
C GLN A 626 95.49 -5.46 27.36
N ALA A 627 95.46 -5.89 28.64
CA ALA A 627 95.67 -7.19 29.34
C ALA A 627 95.15 -7.14 30.83
N SER A 628 94.93 -8.32 31.44
CA SER A 628 95.34 -8.85 32.78
C SER A 628 95.55 -7.96 34.06
N PRO A 629 95.52 -8.54 35.29
CA PRO A 629 94.79 -9.75 35.78
C PRO A 629 94.34 -9.78 37.30
N VAL A 630 93.66 -10.88 37.71
CA VAL A 630 93.66 -11.55 39.08
C VAL A 630 93.01 -10.79 40.26
N ASN A 631 92.02 -11.32 41.01
CA ASN A 631 92.11 -12.49 41.90
C ASN A 631 90.73 -13.07 42.37
N VAL A 632 90.69 -14.28 42.97
CA VAL A 632 89.50 -15.06 43.40
C VAL A 632 89.83 -15.77 44.73
N PRO A 633 88.98 -15.81 45.82
CA PRO A 633 88.08 -16.99 46.13
C PRO A 633 86.88 -16.67 47.13
N PRO A 634 86.15 -17.63 47.78
CA PRO A 634 85.30 -18.70 47.20
C PRO A 634 83.99 -19.14 48.00
N VAL A 635 83.26 -20.14 47.45
CA VAL A 635 82.32 -21.15 48.05
C VAL A 635 80.82 -20.82 48.32
N ALA A 636 79.97 -21.83 48.05
CA ALA A 636 78.49 -21.95 48.22
C ALA A 636 78.12 -22.72 49.55
N PRO A 637 77.10 -23.63 49.74
CA PRO A 637 76.16 -24.32 48.83
C PRO A 637 74.65 -24.46 49.25
N THR A 638 73.91 -25.10 48.34
CA THR A 638 72.51 -25.62 48.23
C THR A 638 72.08 -26.70 49.29
N PRO A 639 70.96 -27.52 49.23
CA PRO A 639 69.87 -27.75 48.23
C PRO A 639 68.39 -27.97 48.82
N PRO A 640 67.56 -29.05 48.58
CA PRO A 640 66.40 -29.12 47.64
C PRO A 640 65.01 -29.64 48.22
N PRO A 641 64.11 -30.41 47.51
CA PRO A 641 62.71 -30.05 47.11
C PRO A 641 61.59 -30.94 47.76
N PRO A 642 60.33 -31.15 47.25
CA PRO A 642 60.00 -32.02 46.08
C PRO A 642 58.68 -31.70 45.27
N ARG A 643 58.16 -32.67 44.47
CA ARG A 643 57.12 -32.65 43.39
C ARG A 643 55.70 -33.14 43.80
N VAL A 644 54.71 -33.12 42.87
CA VAL A 644 53.91 -34.30 42.35
C VAL A 644 52.96 -33.88 41.16
N VAL A 645 53.11 -34.36 39.90
CA VAL A 645 52.40 -35.43 39.08
C VAL A 645 51.06 -35.02 38.39
N ALA A 646 50.71 -35.64 37.25
CA ALA A 646 49.79 -35.17 36.18
C ALA A 646 48.69 -36.17 35.73
N ALA A 647 47.77 -35.77 34.81
CA ALA A 647 46.89 -36.64 33.99
C ALA A 647 46.31 -35.94 32.71
N THR A 648 45.80 -36.73 31.74
CA THR A 648 45.34 -36.38 30.37
C THR A 648 43.85 -36.73 30.09
N PRO A 649 43.22 -36.37 28.92
CA PRO A 649 41.75 -36.29 28.75
C PRO A 649 41.04 -37.32 27.82
N ALA A 650 39.69 -37.16 27.68
CA ALA A 650 38.69 -37.77 26.72
C ALA A 650 38.03 -39.13 27.12
N PRO A 651 36.88 -39.60 26.54
CA PRO A 651 35.97 -39.04 25.48
C PRO A 651 34.40 -39.16 25.69
N ARG A 652 33.64 -38.76 24.64
CA ARG A 652 32.19 -38.91 24.23
C ARG A 652 31.45 -40.26 24.57
N PRO A 653 30.07 -40.40 24.53
CA PRO A 653 29.23 -40.25 23.30
C PRO A 653 27.68 -39.96 23.40
N ASN A 654 27.02 -40.06 22.22
CA ASN A 654 25.61 -39.81 21.81
C ASN A 654 24.50 -40.80 22.31
N GLN A 655 23.25 -40.47 21.91
CA GLN A 655 21.95 -41.21 21.89
C GLN A 655 21.02 -40.91 23.09
N GLY A 656 19.68 -40.79 22.94
CA GLY A 656 18.82 -40.78 21.74
C GLY A 656 17.38 -41.26 22.05
N VAL A 657 16.35 -40.52 21.56
CA VAL A 657 14.93 -40.90 21.37
C VAL A 657 14.10 -41.36 22.60
N ALA A 658 13.00 -40.64 22.91
CA ALA A 658 11.61 -41.15 23.00
C ALA A 658 10.62 -40.18 23.69
N SER A 659 9.45 -39.93 23.09
CA SER A 659 8.22 -39.50 23.81
C SER A 659 7.51 -40.73 24.42
N PRO A 660 6.62 -40.54 25.42
CA PRO A 660 5.20 -40.75 25.13
C PRO A 660 4.21 -39.83 25.89
N ASN A 661 2.95 -39.86 25.48
CA ASN A 661 1.82 -39.07 26.00
C ASN A 661 1.23 -39.57 27.35
N ASP A 662 0.35 -38.71 27.88
CA ASP A 662 -0.97 -39.00 28.50
C ASP A 662 -1.17 -39.13 30.03
N THR A 663 -2.01 -38.21 30.51
CA THR A 663 -3.16 -38.37 31.45
C THR A 663 -3.04 -38.30 32.99
N ILE A 664 -4.12 -37.72 33.57
CA ILE A 664 -4.66 -37.83 34.96
C ILE A 664 -4.01 -36.96 36.07
N ALA A 665 -4.73 -36.42 37.08
CA ALA A 665 -6.01 -35.67 37.18
C ALA A 665 -6.26 -35.27 38.67
N ALA A 666 -7.02 -34.18 38.86
CA ALA A 666 -7.96 -33.89 39.97
C ALA A 666 -7.51 -33.77 41.45
N MET A 667 -7.86 -32.63 42.07
CA MET A 667 -8.49 -32.42 43.41
C MET A 667 -8.76 -30.89 43.56
N ARG A 668 -9.94 -30.29 43.82
CA ARG A 668 -11.06 -30.53 44.78
C ARG A 668 -10.60 -30.51 46.25
N ASP A 669 -11.23 -29.80 47.20
CA ASP A 669 -12.52 -29.05 47.31
C ASP A 669 -12.25 -27.60 47.85
N ASP A 670 -13.15 -26.68 48.26
CA ASP A 670 -14.47 -26.78 48.91
C ASP A 670 -15.30 -25.45 48.83
N ALA A 671 -16.56 -25.45 49.29
CA ALA A 671 -17.58 -24.42 48.98
C ALA A 671 -18.22 -23.65 50.18
N ASP A 672 -19.32 -22.93 49.90
CA ASP A 672 -20.34 -22.30 50.80
C ASP A 672 -20.02 -20.98 51.55
N ALA A 673 -20.96 -20.04 51.82
CA ALA A 673 -22.34 -19.80 51.32
C ALA A 673 -22.93 -18.44 51.80
N ALA A 674 -24.14 -18.08 51.30
CA ALA A 674 -25.23 -17.30 51.94
C ALA A 674 -25.65 -15.87 51.45
N ARG A 675 -26.68 -15.89 50.57
CA ARG A 675 -27.84 -14.99 50.25
C ARG A 675 -28.46 -14.11 51.40
N PRO A 676 -29.61 -13.38 51.20
CA PRO A 676 -30.07 -12.40 50.16
C PRO A 676 -30.83 -11.14 50.74
N GLY A 677 -31.42 -10.25 49.91
CA GLY A 677 -32.41 -9.23 50.34
C GLY A 677 -33.08 -8.39 49.21
N ASN A 678 -34.35 -7.97 49.40
CA ASN A 678 -35.21 -7.24 48.44
C ASN A 678 -35.39 -5.74 48.76
N GLU A 679 -35.81 -4.93 47.77
CA GLU A 679 -36.91 -3.91 47.77
C GLU A 679 -36.86 -3.15 46.40
N LEU A 680 -37.87 -3.05 45.53
CA LEU A 680 -39.29 -2.60 45.52
C LEU A 680 -39.54 -1.08 45.29
N ASN A 681 -40.13 -0.78 44.11
CA ASN A 681 -41.00 0.34 43.71
C ASN A 681 -40.64 1.82 44.03
N ASP A 682 -40.74 2.68 43.00
CA ASP A 682 -41.98 3.48 42.85
C ASP A 682 -42.25 3.99 41.41
N GLN A 683 -43.52 4.31 41.12
CA GLN A 683 -44.02 4.77 39.81
C GLN A 683 -44.26 6.28 39.75
N VAL A 684 -44.08 6.92 38.58
CA VAL A 684 -44.92 8.06 38.15
C VAL A 684 -45.17 7.99 36.63
N ILE A 685 -46.43 8.09 36.21
CA ILE A 685 -46.89 8.26 34.82
C ILE A 685 -47.12 9.77 34.56
N PRO A 686 -47.13 10.25 33.31
CA PRO A 686 -48.45 10.50 32.71
C PRO A 686 -48.57 10.11 31.22
N HIS A 687 -49.80 9.78 30.85
CA HIS A 687 -50.25 9.46 29.50
C HIS A 687 -50.97 10.67 28.87
N ASN A 688 -51.02 10.65 27.53
CA ASN A 688 -52.08 11.17 26.65
C ASN A 688 -52.19 12.68 26.32
N ASP A 689 -52.33 12.89 24.99
CA ASP A 689 -53.28 13.72 24.26
C ASP A 689 -53.28 15.27 24.50
N ASP A 690 -53.63 16.14 23.55
CA ASP A 690 -54.38 15.91 22.30
C ASP A 690 -54.17 17.03 21.26
N SER A 691 -54.32 16.67 19.99
CA SER A 691 -54.97 17.47 18.93
C SER A 691 -54.40 18.77 18.33
N ALA A 692 -54.78 18.93 17.05
CA ALA A 692 -55.04 20.15 16.27
C ALA A 692 -53.83 20.94 15.68
N HIS A 693 -53.58 20.93 14.38
CA HIS A 693 -54.38 21.33 13.18
C HIS A 693 -54.15 22.79 12.72
N ARG A 694 -54.13 22.92 11.37
CA ARG A 694 -54.16 24.15 10.53
C ARG A 694 -52.86 24.94 10.41
N SER A 695 -52.59 25.66 9.32
CA SER A 695 -52.91 25.54 7.87
C SER A 695 -52.36 26.80 7.16
N SER A 696 -52.32 26.80 5.81
CA SER A 696 -52.20 27.99 4.94
C SER A 696 -50.90 28.82 5.07
N GLN A 697 -50.03 28.80 4.06
CA GLN A 697 -50.05 29.71 2.89
C GLN A 697 -49.88 31.20 3.26
N THR A 698 -48.81 31.83 2.78
CA THR A 698 -48.88 32.83 1.67
C THR A 698 -47.48 33.23 1.20
N THR A 699 -47.30 33.32 -0.13
CA THR A 699 -46.23 34.10 -0.78
C THR A 699 -46.48 35.60 -0.63
N PRO A 700 -45.50 36.45 -0.97
CA PRO A 700 -45.76 37.32 -2.11
C PRO A 700 -44.59 37.45 -3.09
N MET A 701 -44.94 37.56 -4.38
CA MET A 701 -44.07 38.14 -5.40
C MET A 701 -43.94 39.66 -5.18
N CYS A 702 -42.80 40.23 -5.61
CA CYS A 702 -42.82 41.45 -6.40
C CYS A 702 -41.76 41.36 -7.51
N ASP A 703 -42.14 41.87 -8.68
CA ASP A 703 -41.41 41.89 -9.96
C ASP A 703 -40.58 43.18 -10.03
N ASP A 704 -39.43 43.17 -10.72
CA ASP A 704 -39.05 44.31 -11.54
C ASP A 704 -37.94 43.95 -12.55
N ARG A 705 -38.19 44.27 -13.83
CA ARG A 705 -37.35 43.94 -14.98
C ARG A 705 -36.53 45.16 -15.42
N VAL A 706 -35.23 44.99 -15.70
CA VAL A 706 -34.56 45.74 -16.78
C VAL A 706 -33.43 44.93 -17.42
N THR A 707 -33.51 44.69 -18.73
CA THR A 707 -32.35 44.63 -19.64
C THR A 707 -32.62 45.61 -20.80
N PRO A 708 -31.59 46.17 -21.47
CA PRO A 708 -31.23 45.57 -22.77
C PRO A 708 -29.78 45.75 -23.26
N SER A 709 -29.31 44.72 -23.99
CA SER A 709 -28.44 44.78 -25.18
C SER A 709 -26.93 45.14 -25.07
N PRO A 710 -26.12 44.71 -26.06
CA PRO A 710 -24.69 44.43 -25.87
C PRO A 710 -23.75 45.42 -26.58
N ARG A 711 -22.43 45.21 -26.42
CA ARG A 711 -21.41 45.80 -27.30
C ARG A 711 -20.37 44.78 -27.73
N GLU A 712 -20.03 44.86 -29.02
CA GLU A 712 -18.98 44.12 -29.70
C GLU A 712 -17.59 44.58 -29.24
N GLY A 713 -16.62 43.67 -29.29
CA GLY A 713 -15.20 43.94 -29.05
C GLY A 713 -14.34 42.89 -29.74
N GLN A 714 -14.04 43.09 -31.02
CA GLN A 714 -13.19 42.20 -31.81
C GLN A 714 -11.75 42.19 -31.30
N LEU A 715 -11.09 41.02 -31.33
CA LEU A 715 -9.68 40.90 -31.74
C LEU A 715 -9.44 39.49 -32.31
N ALA A 716 -8.80 39.43 -33.48
CA ALA A 716 -8.27 38.22 -34.11
C ALA A 716 -6.86 37.91 -33.52
N SER A 717 -6.13 36.81 -33.83
CA SER A 717 -5.97 36.16 -35.14
C SER A 717 -5.11 34.88 -35.10
N GLU A 718 -5.40 33.94 -36.03
CA GLU A 718 -4.48 32.94 -36.64
C GLU A 718 -3.89 31.84 -35.71
N LEU A 719 -3.75 30.56 -36.09
CA LEU A 719 -3.38 29.93 -37.38
C LEU A 719 -4.21 28.66 -37.66
N GLN A 720 -4.89 28.55 -38.80
CA GLN A 720 -4.49 27.81 -40.02
C GLN A 720 -4.37 26.27 -39.93
N ALA A 721 -5.38 25.59 -40.49
CA ALA A 721 -5.29 24.23 -41.05
C ALA A 721 -5.54 24.27 -42.58
N PRO A 722 -4.91 23.40 -43.40
CA PRO A 722 -5.18 23.32 -44.85
C PRO A 722 -6.22 22.25 -45.21
N ASP A 723 -7.06 22.55 -46.20
CA ASP A 723 -8.21 21.74 -46.64
C ASP A 723 -8.01 21.17 -48.08
N ARG A 724 -8.72 20.06 -48.38
CA ARG A 724 -9.03 19.44 -49.70
C ARG A 724 -7.93 18.79 -50.54
N ARG A 725 -8.18 17.50 -50.85
CA ARG A 725 -8.90 17.13 -52.10
C ARG A 725 -9.41 15.68 -52.11
N GLY A 726 -10.67 15.48 -52.49
CA GLY A 726 -11.28 14.15 -52.69
C GLY A 726 -11.29 13.68 -54.15
N VAL A 727 -11.54 12.38 -54.37
CA VAL A 727 -11.79 11.73 -55.67
C VAL A 727 -12.99 10.77 -55.55
N ARG A 728 -13.54 10.33 -56.69
CA ARG A 728 -14.92 9.83 -56.87
C ARG A 728 -15.06 8.30 -56.85
N ARG A 729 -16.25 7.85 -56.40
CA ARG A 729 -17.12 6.76 -56.92
C ARG A 729 -16.49 5.61 -57.75
N SER A 730 -16.80 4.37 -57.35
CA SER A 730 -17.31 3.33 -58.27
C SER A 730 -17.94 2.12 -57.56
N ASP A 731 -19.27 2.04 -57.56
CA ASP A 731 -20.05 0.79 -57.66
C ASP A 731 -19.93 0.23 -59.11
N PRO A 732 -20.25 -1.05 -59.47
CA PRO A 732 -21.48 -1.74 -59.01
C PRO A 732 -21.58 -3.31 -59.06
N MET A 733 -22.78 -3.84 -58.72
CA MET A 733 -23.38 -5.15 -59.12
C MET A 733 -22.85 -6.46 -58.48
N LEU A 734 -23.61 -7.56 -58.26
CA LEU A 734 -25.07 -7.84 -58.32
C LEU A 734 -25.39 -9.21 -57.62
N SER A 735 -26.69 -9.47 -57.39
CA SER A 735 -27.35 -10.78 -57.11
C SER A 735 -27.12 -11.47 -55.75
N GLY A 736 -28.08 -12.16 -55.12
CA GLY A 736 -29.55 -12.18 -55.34
C GLY A 736 -30.23 -13.56 -55.30
N SER A 737 -30.86 -13.91 -54.17
CA SER A 737 -31.96 -14.92 -54.03
C SER A 737 -32.45 -14.93 -52.57
N ALA A 738 -33.65 -14.44 -52.24
CA ALA A 738 -34.97 -15.10 -52.34
C ALA A 738 -35.33 -15.98 -51.11
N HIS A 739 -36.40 -15.57 -50.38
CA HIS A 739 -37.06 -16.35 -49.32
C HIS A 739 -37.72 -17.63 -49.85
N PRO A 740 -38.19 -18.53 -48.96
CA PRO A 740 -39.59 -18.41 -48.53
C PRO A 740 -39.86 -18.51 -47.03
N THR A 741 -40.97 -17.90 -46.63
CA THR A 741 -41.63 -17.93 -45.31
C THR A 741 -42.19 -19.31 -44.92
N ASN A 742 -42.42 -19.51 -43.62
CA ASN A 742 -43.57 -20.28 -43.14
C ASN A 742 -43.97 -19.87 -41.70
N ASP A 743 -45.17 -19.31 -41.55
CA ASP A 743 -45.90 -19.27 -40.29
C ASP A 743 -46.46 -20.66 -39.92
N ILE A 744 -46.71 -20.91 -38.63
CA ILE A 744 -47.91 -21.60 -38.11
C ILE A 744 -47.99 -21.39 -36.60
N ALA A 745 -49.23 -21.28 -36.07
CA ALA A 745 -49.51 -20.82 -34.72
C ALA A 745 -49.88 -21.92 -33.71
N SER A 746 -49.66 -21.62 -32.43
CA SER A 746 -50.47 -21.95 -31.23
C SER A 746 -51.19 -23.30 -31.08
N ALA A 747 -50.93 -24.02 -29.97
CA ALA A 747 -51.95 -24.78 -29.23
C ALA A 747 -51.53 -25.06 -27.77
N HIS A 748 -52.49 -25.01 -26.84
CA HIS A 748 -52.33 -25.44 -25.44
C HIS A 748 -52.40 -26.97 -25.27
N GLY A 749 -51.88 -27.50 -24.16
CA GLY A 749 -52.19 -28.85 -23.69
C GLY A 749 -51.58 -29.18 -22.33
N ASN A 750 -52.32 -28.99 -21.23
CA ASN A 750 -51.99 -29.57 -19.92
C ASN A 750 -52.22 -31.09 -19.95
N VAL A 751 -51.35 -31.85 -19.29
CA VAL A 751 -51.71 -33.13 -18.65
C VAL A 751 -50.92 -33.24 -17.34
N ASP A 752 -51.61 -33.48 -16.24
CA ASP A 752 -51.03 -33.69 -14.91
C ASP A 752 -50.51 -35.13 -14.75
N GLU A 753 -49.39 -35.31 -14.04
CA GLU A 753 -49.12 -36.57 -13.32
C GLU A 753 -48.29 -36.28 -12.05
N GLU A 754 -48.95 -36.27 -10.89
CA GLU A 754 -48.32 -36.10 -9.57
C GLU A 754 -47.66 -37.41 -9.11
N MET A 755 -46.45 -37.33 -8.54
CA MET A 755 -46.00 -38.18 -7.42
C MET A 755 -44.83 -37.49 -6.68
N PRO A 756 -44.59 -37.82 -5.38
CA PRO A 756 -44.33 -36.77 -4.40
C PRO A 756 -42.85 -36.47 -4.13
N LEU A 757 -42.54 -35.19 -3.98
CA LEU A 757 -41.32 -34.71 -3.33
C LEU A 757 -41.63 -34.31 -1.88
N GLY A 758 -40.86 -34.88 -0.94
CA GLY A 758 -40.81 -34.36 0.44
C GLY A 758 -40.00 -33.06 0.49
N PRO A 759 -40.09 -32.29 1.60
CA PRO A 759 -39.36 -31.05 1.75
C PRO A 759 -37.86 -31.34 1.97
N LEU A 760 -37.09 -31.33 0.88
CA LEU A 760 -35.67 -31.06 0.96
C LEU A 760 -35.49 -29.55 1.16
N GLN A 761 -34.60 -29.19 2.07
CA GLN A 761 -34.25 -27.81 2.36
C GLN A 761 -33.70 -27.17 1.08
N VAL A 762 -34.29 -26.05 0.65
CA VAL A 762 -33.76 -25.25 -0.46
C VAL A 762 -32.58 -24.46 0.07
N ASP A 763 -31.46 -24.51 -0.65
CA ASP A 763 -30.14 -24.04 -0.24
C ASP A 763 -30.06 -22.52 -0.07
N ALA A 764 -30.43 -22.04 1.12
CA ALA A 764 -30.29 -20.64 1.52
C ALA A 764 -28.93 -20.37 2.21
N VAL A 765 -27.82 -20.85 1.65
CA VAL A 765 -26.45 -20.61 2.14
C VAL A 765 -25.41 -20.54 0.99
N PHE A 766 -25.76 -19.94 -0.15
CA PHE A 766 -24.80 -19.68 -1.23
C PHE A 766 -24.42 -18.19 -1.32
N ALA A 767 -23.11 -17.93 -1.24
CA ALA A 767 -22.40 -16.71 -1.61
C ALA A 767 -22.82 -15.38 -0.92
N SER A 768 -22.20 -15.09 0.23
CA SER A 768 -21.97 -13.70 0.67
C SER A 768 -20.64 -13.54 1.42
N LEU A 769 -19.56 -14.13 0.88
CA LEU A 769 -18.22 -13.60 1.16
C LEU A 769 -18.22 -12.12 0.75
N GLY A 770 -17.58 -11.27 1.56
CA GLY A 770 -17.83 -9.82 1.66
C GLY A 770 -18.10 -9.13 0.32
N ARG A 771 -19.07 -8.20 0.30
CA ARG A 771 -19.52 -7.48 -0.90
C ARG A 771 -18.29 -7.05 -1.69
N GLN A 772 -18.04 -7.67 -2.84
CA GLN A 772 -16.70 -7.71 -3.43
C GLN A 772 -16.29 -6.38 -4.07
N SER A 773 -15.98 -5.41 -3.22
CA SER A 773 -15.51 -4.07 -3.53
C SER A 773 -13.98 -4.03 -3.56
N ILE A 774 -13.36 -5.07 -4.13
CA ILE A 774 -11.91 -5.20 -4.34
C ILE A 774 -11.55 -4.82 -5.77
#